data_AF-A0A239R0V0-F1
#
_entry.id   AF-A0A239R0V0-F1
#
_cell.length_a   1.000
_cell.length_b   1.000
_cell.length_c   1.000
_cell.angle_alpha   90.00
_cell.angle_beta   90.00
_cell.angle_gamma   90.00
#
_symmetry.space_group_name_H-M   'P 1'
#
loop_
_entity.id
_entity.type
_entity.pdbx_description
1 polymer ?
#
loop_
_entity_poly.entity_id
_entity_poly.type
_entity_poly.pdbx_seq_one_letter_code
_entity_poly.pdbx_strand_id
1 'polypeptide(L)'
;MRSVSDGVIGGWPRLVKLLTNDIEEGINMSEKTLIGKRKETYRAAAKRFKSDRDVYNQFRALNSAIPPRKRRAGLTEQELKKMETEYSKTINLLTRKASRIEEEMGGKIELRREVIQRVGNTGRRGNNEKKLLETYDYYIKLRKTLSKDLRAINACIRTDTHPSVAQLYNNSRADKLEMDLSKVAKYGGLLSTRYRIKTPDKDGFFTESKKGITEQKLLDQINEEQSELYGNKSILVRNKYVDVMSLVRIIIRDREGSSSMLFGSWSDGSFRLAYAENERREVLDKMVASIKKAAVKSEKNPNPISQADCDRYCDILGSINSPEEFMSFIDFGNKFGAARNLDSINNNMQINANSKTDKRNSAMTMVADLLGCKSLIANSVNLHIKDPSTGKIIMGTFMENANGADYRGDKPEDMEKFSQLTPSKIEHNLSLKKDIANIQIIDWICGNPDRHTGNMFYKFDDNGRLIGLIGIDNDTSFGSGEHADDLSGIFLENMTVVTQEMADRIEAMDKESLKTMLYGFDLSAAEVNKAIQRFDQLKNKLAADREYFADKPLGYVEKGKIRTVSDEEMNQIPMYGFLGSGNPVNKVEELNNGKKIEYTQGRKTKNLFTAIAMFGINAEGLRASIVNLHKSLNKDCTNVVRENHAMNKRIAQMEAVERETYKGSQVFRDMVASLKTSRNFIKDQKKIYFKQEDNGRFSMDQESVNAAIKELNESLTACNNYLGTKNEAKIMKKSKSSNAYKRFKLAKDAKTAIEKEIKAFSGMAKKVDLANGYIDKKDEIKAVSKAEQDKLLLETRKIRRRLRNQFIQNQNNNIEVQPDKAPVK
;
A
#
# COMPACT_ATOMS: atom_id res chain seq x y z
N MET A 1 38.10 -24.38 -55.66
CA MET A 1 39.41 -24.90 -55.19
C MET A 1 40.18 -23.76 -54.55
N ARG A 2 40.68 -23.96 -53.31
CA ARG A 2 41.56 -23.11 -52.47
C ARG A 2 40.95 -21.76 -52.00
N SER A 3 41.09 -21.27 -50.77
CA SER A 3 41.49 -21.75 -49.44
C SER A 3 41.54 -20.53 -48.48
N VAL A 4 41.34 -20.74 -47.17
CA VAL A 4 41.78 -19.90 -46.02
C VAL A 4 40.90 -18.63 -45.74
N SER A 5 40.44 -18.29 -44.52
CA SER A 5 40.76 -18.68 -43.13
C SER A 5 39.61 -18.40 -42.16
N ASP A 6 39.54 -19.23 -41.13
CA ASP A 6 38.84 -19.10 -39.84
C ASP A 6 39.18 -17.83 -39.03
N GLY A 7 38.26 -17.46 -38.12
CA GLY A 7 38.56 -16.54 -37.03
C GLY A 7 37.39 -16.19 -36.10
N VAL A 8 37.22 -16.96 -35.01
CA VAL A 8 36.63 -16.58 -33.71
C VAL A 8 35.09 -16.62 -33.56
N ILE A 9 34.55 -17.82 -33.30
CA ILE A 9 33.35 -18.00 -32.46
C ILE A 9 33.70 -19.01 -31.37
N GLY A 10 34.05 -18.51 -30.19
CA GLY A 10 34.42 -19.32 -29.04
C GLY A 10 34.25 -18.55 -27.75
N GLY A 11 33.00 -18.28 -27.34
CA GLY A 11 32.75 -17.53 -26.10
C GLY A 11 31.35 -17.62 -25.49
N TRP A 12 30.38 -18.24 -26.16
CA TRP A 12 28.97 -18.23 -25.71
C TRP A 12 28.53 -19.44 -24.85
N PRO A 13 29.08 -20.66 -24.99
CA PRO A 13 28.67 -21.78 -24.12
C PRO A 13 29.17 -21.69 -22.66
N ARG A 14 30.20 -20.88 -22.38
CA ARG A 14 30.75 -20.72 -21.01
C ARG A 14 29.97 -19.70 -20.17
N LEU A 15 29.42 -18.65 -20.79
CA LEU A 15 28.62 -17.64 -20.10
C LEU A 15 27.24 -18.18 -19.68
N VAL A 16 26.61 -19.02 -20.52
CA VAL A 16 25.33 -19.67 -20.19
C VAL A 16 25.52 -20.71 -19.08
N LYS A 17 26.66 -21.41 -19.02
CA LYS A 17 26.96 -22.41 -17.97
C LYS A 17 27.37 -21.77 -16.63
N LEU A 18 28.02 -20.60 -16.64
CA LEU A 18 28.27 -19.81 -15.44
C LEU A 18 26.99 -19.15 -14.90
N LEU A 19 26.15 -18.61 -15.78
CA LEU A 19 24.86 -18.01 -15.36
C LEU A 19 23.85 -19.05 -14.88
N THR A 20 23.83 -20.27 -15.44
CA THR A 20 22.95 -21.34 -14.94
C THR A 20 23.46 -21.98 -13.65
N ASN A 21 24.78 -22.13 -13.48
CA ASN A 21 25.35 -22.62 -12.22
C ASN A 21 25.27 -21.59 -11.09
N ASP A 22 25.42 -20.28 -11.35
CA ASP A 22 25.24 -19.23 -10.33
C ASP A 22 23.77 -19.05 -9.94
N ILE A 23 22.83 -19.31 -10.86
CA ILE A 23 21.39 -19.35 -10.56
C ILE A 23 21.03 -20.60 -9.76
N GLU A 24 21.59 -21.78 -10.06
CA GLU A 24 21.32 -23.02 -9.31
C GLU A 24 22.05 -23.08 -7.94
N GLU A 25 23.26 -22.55 -7.82
CA GLU A 25 23.99 -22.45 -6.53
C GLU A 25 23.47 -21.29 -5.66
N GLY A 26 23.01 -20.19 -6.27
CA GLY A 26 22.34 -19.08 -5.57
C GLY A 26 20.97 -19.46 -5.01
N ILE A 27 20.25 -20.39 -5.65
CA ILE A 27 18.97 -20.93 -5.15
C ILE A 27 19.19 -21.93 -3.98
N ASN A 28 20.35 -22.59 -3.90
CA ASN A 28 20.65 -23.55 -2.83
C ASN A 28 21.31 -22.94 -1.59
N MET A 29 21.86 -21.73 -1.68
CA MET A 29 22.51 -21.05 -0.55
C MET A 29 21.63 -19.97 0.12
N SER A 30 20.97 -20.41 1.20
CA SER A 30 20.55 -19.59 2.36
C SER A 30 19.10 -19.08 2.49
N GLU A 31 18.10 -19.74 1.89
CA GLU A 31 16.73 -19.65 2.42
C GLU A 31 16.66 -20.31 3.82
N LYS A 32 16.93 -19.50 4.86
CA LYS A 32 16.58 -19.83 6.25
C LYS A 32 15.06 -19.98 6.32
N THR A 33 14.60 -21.22 6.20
CA THR A 33 13.20 -21.59 6.46
C THR A 33 12.73 -20.95 7.76
N LEU A 34 11.45 -20.57 7.82
CA LEU A 34 10.79 -19.90 8.96
C LEU A 34 11.17 -20.51 10.34
N ILE A 35 11.44 -21.82 10.35
CA ILE A 35 11.85 -22.64 11.48
C ILE A 35 13.26 -22.29 11.98
N GLY A 36 14.23 -22.15 11.05
CA GLY A 36 15.60 -21.77 11.36
C GLY A 36 15.69 -20.39 12.00
N LYS A 37 14.86 -19.46 11.52
CA LYS A 37 14.72 -18.10 12.05
C LYS A 37 14.22 -18.10 13.51
N ARG A 38 13.22 -18.92 13.85
CA ARG A 38 12.72 -19.04 15.25
C ARG A 38 13.70 -19.71 16.20
N LYS A 39 14.40 -20.77 15.74
CA LYS A 39 15.52 -21.33 16.49
C LYS A 39 16.61 -20.29 16.77
N GLU A 40 16.89 -19.41 15.80
CA GLU A 40 17.81 -18.29 15.96
C GLU A 40 17.32 -17.28 17.00
N THR A 41 16.02 -16.95 17.02
CA THR A 41 15.41 -16.14 18.10
C THR A 41 15.61 -16.75 19.49
N TYR A 42 15.31 -18.03 19.67
CA TYR A 42 15.46 -18.66 20.99
C TYR A 42 16.92 -18.78 21.40
N ARG A 43 17.85 -18.94 20.44
CA ARG A 43 19.29 -18.83 20.70
C ARG A 43 19.72 -17.42 21.04
N ALA A 44 19.16 -16.40 20.40
CA ALA A 44 19.43 -14.99 20.70
C ALA A 44 18.91 -14.63 22.09
N ALA A 45 17.69 -15.05 22.44
CA ALA A 45 17.12 -14.92 23.78
C ALA A 45 18.00 -15.63 24.82
N ALA A 46 18.44 -16.86 24.55
CA ALA A 46 19.40 -17.56 25.42
C ALA A 46 20.68 -16.71 25.57
N LYS A 47 21.28 -16.24 24.47
CA LYS A 47 22.51 -15.44 24.51
C LYS A 47 22.33 -14.14 25.32
N ARG A 48 21.19 -13.46 25.21
CA ARG A 48 20.85 -12.25 25.98
C ARG A 48 20.83 -12.53 27.49
N PHE A 49 20.37 -13.71 27.88
CA PHE A 49 20.29 -14.13 29.28
C PHE A 49 21.41 -15.09 29.69
N LYS A 50 22.60 -14.99 29.09
CA LYS A 50 23.73 -15.86 29.46
C LYS A 50 24.10 -15.77 30.95
N SER A 51 23.83 -14.63 31.59
CA SER A 51 24.01 -14.42 33.04
C SER A 51 22.92 -15.09 33.88
N ASP A 52 21.70 -15.24 33.37
CA ASP A 52 20.62 -15.98 34.02
C ASP A 52 20.61 -17.43 33.53
N ARG A 53 21.33 -18.30 34.24
CA ARG A 53 21.54 -19.70 33.84
C ARG A 53 20.25 -20.49 33.69
N ASP A 54 19.22 -20.20 34.49
CA ASP A 54 17.93 -20.88 34.39
C ASP A 54 17.28 -20.56 33.06
N VAL A 55 17.20 -19.27 32.73
CA VAL A 55 16.58 -18.79 31.49
C VAL A 55 17.39 -19.29 30.29
N TYR A 56 18.72 -19.20 30.34
CA TYR A 56 19.61 -19.71 29.31
C TYR A 56 19.39 -21.21 29.03
N ASN A 57 19.42 -22.05 30.06
CA ASN A 57 19.29 -23.50 29.93
C ASN A 57 17.89 -23.87 29.41
N GLN A 58 16.84 -23.21 29.92
CA GLN A 58 15.47 -23.48 29.49
C GLN A 58 15.26 -23.10 28.01
N PHE A 59 15.83 -21.99 27.53
CA PHE A 59 15.77 -21.66 26.10
C PHE A 59 16.58 -22.61 25.23
N ARG A 60 17.69 -23.20 25.73
CA ARG A 60 18.39 -24.28 25.00
C ARG A 60 17.53 -25.55 24.91
N ALA A 61 16.83 -25.92 25.99
CA ALA A 61 15.92 -27.06 25.99
C ALA A 61 14.76 -26.85 25.01
N LEU A 62 14.11 -25.69 25.06
CA LEU A 62 13.08 -25.27 24.10
C LEU A 62 13.57 -25.34 22.66
N ASN A 63 14.74 -24.77 22.38
CA ASN A 63 15.31 -24.78 21.04
C ASN A 63 15.63 -26.21 20.53
N SER A 64 15.94 -27.14 21.43
CA SER A 64 16.24 -28.54 21.13
C SER A 64 14.96 -29.38 20.95
N ALA A 65 13.85 -28.98 21.57
CA ALA A 65 12.55 -29.62 21.40
C ALA A 65 11.92 -29.34 20.03
N ILE A 66 12.20 -28.18 19.44
CA ILE A 66 11.69 -27.83 18.11
C ILE A 66 12.43 -28.67 17.06
N PRO A 67 11.75 -29.36 16.13
CA PRO A 67 12.41 -30.19 15.13
C PRO A 67 13.33 -29.44 14.14
N PRO A 68 14.19 -30.17 13.40
CA PRO A 68 15.15 -29.57 12.46
C PRO A 68 14.52 -28.79 11.29
N ARG A 69 15.29 -27.80 10.83
CA ARG A 69 14.92 -26.74 9.87
C ARG A 69 14.38 -27.20 8.51
N LYS A 70 14.88 -28.30 7.97
CA LYS A 70 14.63 -28.74 6.58
C LYS A 70 13.43 -29.70 6.45
N ARG A 71 12.79 -30.06 7.56
CA ARG A 71 11.68 -31.02 7.54
C ARG A 71 10.42 -30.35 6.96
N ARG A 72 10.03 -30.77 5.75
CA ARG A 72 8.72 -30.43 5.15
C ARG A 72 7.59 -31.31 5.67
N ALA A 73 7.92 -32.51 6.16
CA ALA A 73 6.97 -33.42 6.76
C ALA A 73 6.29 -32.80 7.99
N GLY A 74 5.07 -33.24 8.26
CA GLY A 74 4.32 -32.92 9.46
C GLY A 74 5.10 -33.26 10.73
N LEU A 75 4.84 -32.48 11.79
CA LEU A 75 5.25 -32.81 13.15
C LEU A 75 4.62 -34.13 13.57
N THR A 76 5.38 -34.98 14.27
CA THR A 76 4.80 -36.16 14.93
C THR A 76 4.11 -35.78 16.23
N GLU A 77 3.23 -36.66 16.73
CA GLU A 77 2.61 -36.50 18.04
C GLU A 77 3.65 -36.36 19.17
N GLN A 78 4.71 -37.16 19.13
CA GLN A 78 5.80 -37.11 20.11
C GLN A 78 6.54 -35.76 20.08
N GLU A 79 6.79 -35.21 18.88
CA GLU A 79 7.39 -33.89 18.75
C GLU A 79 6.47 -32.79 19.27
N LEU A 80 5.16 -32.87 19.00
CA LEU A 80 4.17 -31.92 19.52
C LEU A 80 4.13 -31.94 21.05
N LYS A 81 4.06 -33.13 21.69
CA LYS A 81 4.09 -33.30 23.15
C LYS A 81 5.40 -32.78 23.76
N LYS A 82 6.54 -33.03 23.11
CA LYS A 82 7.84 -32.51 23.56
C LYS A 82 7.88 -30.98 23.47
N MET A 83 7.37 -30.40 22.39
CA MET A 83 7.25 -28.96 22.25
C MET A 83 6.31 -28.38 23.31
N GLU A 84 5.11 -28.92 23.50
CA GLU A 84 4.15 -28.49 24.53
C GLU A 84 4.81 -28.41 25.92
N THR A 85 5.55 -29.46 26.29
CA THR A 85 6.26 -29.55 27.56
C THR A 85 7.29 -28.41 27.72
N GLU A 86 8.18 -28.24 26.75
CA GLU A 86 9.26 -27.24 26.85
C GLU A 86 8.76 -25.79 26.69
N TYR A 87 7.71 -25.57 25.90
CA TYR A 87 7.04 -24.27 25.82
C TYR A 87 6.41 -23.91 27.18
N SER A 88 5.69 -24.84 27.80
CA SER A 88 5.05 -24.63 29.11
C SER A 88 6.06 -24.33 30.20
N LYS A 89 7.15 -25.10 30.30
CA LYS A 89 8.25 -24.84 31.24
C LYS A 89 8.86 -23.45 31.04
N THR A 90 9.12 -23.07 29.79
CA THR A 90 9.70 -21.76 29.47
C THR A 90 8.76 -20.61 29.86
N ILE A 91 7.46 -20.75 29.56
CA ILE A 91 6.44 -19.75 29.93
C ILE A 91 6.38 -19.59 31.45
N ASN A 92 6.32 -20.69 32.20
CA ASN A 92 6.27 -20.64 33.66
C ASN A 92 7.52 -20.00 34.26
N LEU A 93 8.70 -20.29 33.71
CA LEU A 93 9.95 -19.65 34.13
C LEU A 93 9.90 -18.14 33.89
N LEU A 94 9.50 -17.70 32.68
CA LEU A 94 9.39 -16.28 32.35
C LEU A 94 8.36 -15.55 33.23
N THR A 95 7.23 -16.19 33.53
CA THR A 95 6.22 -15.64 34.45
C THR A 95 6.83 -15.40 35.83
N ARG A 96 7.48 -16.42 36.42
CA ARG A 96 8.12 -16.27 37.75
C ARG A 96 9.19 -15.19 37.77
N LYS A 97 10.04 -15.12 36.73
CA LYS A 97 11.10 -14.11 36.63
C LYS A 97 10.51 -12.70 36.47
N ALA A 98 9.43 -12.54 35.70
CA ALA A 98 8.72 -11.26 35.57
C ALA A 98 8.07 -10.83 36.88
N SER A 99 7.37 -11.72 37.59
CA SER A 99 6.77 -11.43 38.90
C SER A 99 7.81 -11.04 39.95
N ARG A 100 8.98 -11.69 39.95
CA ARG A 100 10.08 -11.27 40.84
C ARG A 100 10.56 -9.85 40.55
N ILE A 101 10.69 -9.46 39.28
CA ILE A 101 11.06 -8.08 38.92
C ILE A 101 9.96 -7.11 39.37
N GLU A 102 8.69 -7.49 39.21
CA GLU A 102 7.55 -6.70 39.68
C GLU A 102 7.57 -6.48 41.19
N GLU A 103 7.85 -7.53 41.97
CA GLU A 103 8.05 -7.46 43.42
C GLU A 103 9.26 -6.57 43.79
N GLU A 104 10.40 -6.74 43.12
CA GLU A 104 11.60 -5.90 43.29
C GLU A 104 11.33 -4.42 42.97
N MET A 105 10.37 -4.14 42.08
CA MET A 105 9.90 -2.80 41.73
C MET A 105 8.76 -2.28 42.64
N GLY A 106 8.36 -3.05 43.65
CA GLY A 106 7.31 -2.70 44.61
C GLY A 106 5.88 -2.87 44.10
N GLY A 107 5.65 -3.78 43.15
CA GLY A 107 4.31 -4.15 42.65
C GLY A 107 3.58 -3.08 41.83
N LYS A 108 4.25 -1.97 41.50
CA LYS A 108 3.65 -0.82 40.80
C LYS A 108 4.38 -0.52 39.49
N ILE A 109 4.50 -1.52 38.62
CA ILE A 109 5.24 -1.41 37.35
C ILE A 109 4.73 -0.25 36.48
N GLU A 110 3.41 -0.09 36.34
CA GLU A 110 2.86 0.97 35.49
C GLU A 110 3.17 2.37 36.05
N LEU A 111 2.99 2.57 37.35
CA LEU A 111 3.36 3.83 38.01
C LEU A 111 4.86 4.10 37.86
N ARG A 112 5.71 3.08 38.03
CA ARG A 112 7.17 3.19 37.84
C ARG A 112 7.52 3.52 36.39
N ARG A 113 6.83 2.94 35.42
CA ARG A 113 6.99 3.24 33.99
C ARG A 113 6.70 4.71 33.73
N GLU A 114 5.60 5.25 34.26
CA GLU A 114 5.26 6.67 34.15
C GLU A 114 6.30 7.56 34.82
N VAL A 115 6.77 7.21 36.02
CA VAL A 115 7.79 7.97 36.75
C VAL A 115 9.12 7.99 35.98
N ILE A 116 9.56 6.84 35.47
CA ILE A 116 10.79 6.74 34.65
C ILE A 116 10.66 7.58 33.37
N GLN A 117 9.47 7.60 32.75
CA GLN A 117 9.21 8.42 31.56
C GLN A 117 9.17 9.92 31.85
N ARG A 118 8.64 10.34 33.02
CA ARG A 118 8.50 11.77 33.38
C ARG A 118 9.77 12.40 33.93
N VAL A 119 10.49 11.71 34.81
CA VAL A 119 11.57 12.32 35.61
C VAL A 119 12.91 12.27 34.90
N GLY A 120 13.07 11.40 33.90
CA GLY A 120 14.37 11.13 33.28
C GLY A 120 15.34 10.45 34.25
N ASN A 121 16.39 9.81 33.73
CA ASN A 121 17.34 9.05 34.55
C ASN A 121 18.37 9.98 35.23
N THR A 122 18.13 10.39 36.47
CA THR A 122 19.06 11.24 37.25
C THR A 122 19.78 10.50 38.38
N GLY A 123 20.06 9.18 38.22
CA GLY A 123 20.91 8.46 39.19
C GLY A 123 21.08 6.96 38.95
N ARG A 124 22.02 6.35 39.70
CA ARG A 124 22.33 4.91 39.65
C ARG A 124 21.10 4.03 39.92
N ARG A 125 20.21 4.48 40.82
CA ARG A 125 18.93 3.82 41.12
C ARG A 125 17.98 3.82 39.91
N GLY A 126 17.79 4.97 39.27
CA GLY A 126 16.96 5.08 38.06
C GLY A 126 17.48 4.20 36.92
N ASN A 127 18.81 4.16 36.71
CA ASN A 127 19.43 3.28 35.73
C ASN A 127 19.15 1.78 35.99
N ASN A 128 19.16 1.35 37.25
CA ASN A 128 18.82 -0.02 37.61
C ASN A 128 17.32 -0.31 37.43
N GLU A 129 16.44 0.59 37.88
CA GLU A 129 14.98 0.46 37.70
C GLU A 129 14.61 0.40 36.20
N LYS A 130 15.26 1.22 35.34
CA LYS A 130 15.09 1.17 33.88
C LYS A 130 15.49 -0.18 33.29
N LYS A 131 16.66 -0.72 33.67
CA LYS A 131 17.11 -2.05 33.20
C LYS A 131 16.18 -3.18 33.64
N LEU A 132 15.66 -3.10 34.86
CA LEU A 132 14.66 -4.05 35.37
C LEU A 132 13.37 -3.97 34.55
N LEU A 133 12.86 -2.76 34.29
CA LEU A 133 11.66 -2.55 33.49
C LEU A 133 11.82 -3.05 32.05
N GLU A 134 12.95 -2.75 31.38
CA GLU A 134 13.25 -3.27 30.04
C GLU A 134 13.31 -4.80 30.02
N THR A 135 13.88 -5.41 31.06
CA THR A 135 13.94 -6.86 31.21
C THR A 135 12.56 -7.46 31.43
N TYR A 136 11.75 -6.85 32.29
CA TYR A 136 10.36 -7.23 32.53
C TYR A 136 9.53 -7.19 31.24
N ASP A 137 9.57 -6.07 30.51
CA ASP A 137 8.83 -5.90 29.25
C ASP A 137 9.23 -6.95 28.22
N TYR A 138 10.53 -7.26 28.14
CA TYR A 138 11.04 -8.32 27.29
C TYR A 138 10.52 -9.71 27.69
N TYR A 139 10.51 -10.04 28.99
CA TYR A 139 9.93 -11.30 29.49
C TYR A 139 8.45 -11.42 29.18
N ILE A 140 7.67 -10.37 29.45
CA ILE A 140 6.22 -10.36 29.15
C ILE A 140 5.98 -10.55 27.65
N LYS A 141 6.79 -9.92 26.80
CA LYS A 141 6.68 -10.07 25.34
C LYS A 141 7.01 -11.47 24.85
N LEU A 142 8.11 -12.06 25.32
CA LEU A 142 8.47 -13.44 25.00
C LEU A 142 7.42 -14.41 25.50
N ARG A 143 6.95 -14.24 26.74
CA ARG A 143 5.87 -15.05 27.33
C ARG A 143 4.61 -15.02 26.46
N LYS A 144 4.11 -13.82 26.10
CA LYS A 144 2.94 -13.67 25.21
C LYS A 144 3.14 -14.39 23.87
N THR A 145 4.34 -14.31 23.30
CA THR A 145 4.67 -14.99 22.02
C THR A 145 4.67 -16.51 22.17
N LEU A 146 5.33 -17.03 23.20
CA LEU A 146 5.39 -18.46 23.50
C LEU A 146 4.00 -19.02 23.84
N SER A 147 3.17 -18.27 24.57
CA SER A 147 1.79 -18.68 24.87
C SER A 147 0.91 -18.81 23.62
N LYS A 148 1.12 -17.96 22.61
CA LYS A 148 0.44 -18.12 21.30
C LYS A 148 0.87 -19.41 20.60
N ASP A 149 2.18 -19.69 20.58
CA ASP A 149 2.71 -20.92 20.01
C ASP A 149 2.21 -22.17 20.77
N LEU A 150 2.21 -22.15 22.11
CA LEU A 150 1.69 -23.23 22.95
C LEU A 150 0.21 -23.52 22.67
N ARG A 151 -0.64 -22.48 22.58
CA ARG A 151 -2.05 -22.67 22.22
C ARG A 151 -2.24 -23.35 20.86
N ALA A 152 -1.37 -23.05 19.90
CA ALA A 152 -1.41 -23.71 18.60
C ALA A 152 -0.95 -25.16 18.68
N ILE A 153 0.10 -25.46 19.46
CA ILE A 153 0.57 -26.83 19.73
C ILE A 153 -0.58 -27.65 20.34
N ASN A 154 -1.21 -27.14 21.40
CA ASN A 154 -2.30 -27.82 22.09
C ASN A 154 -3.52 -28.01 21.18
N ALA A 155 -3.82 -27.03 20.32
CA ALA A 155 -4.87 -27.19 19.31
C ALA A 155 -4.54 -28.30 18.31
N CYS A 156 -3.28 -28.43 17.88
CA CYS A 156 -2.84 -29.49 16.98
C CYS A 156 -2.98 -30.87 17.63
N ILE A 157 -2.52 -31.01 18.88
CA ILE A 157 -2.67 -32.24 19.67
C ILE A 157 -4.14 -32.62 19.82
N ARG A 158 -5.00 -31.66 20.20
CA ARG A 158 -6.44 -31.92 20.43
C ARG A 158 -7.19 -32.35 19.16
N THR A 159 -6.79 -31.84 17.99
CA THR A 159 -7.46 -32.14 16.72
C THR A 159 -6.72 -33.20 15.90
N ASP A 160 -5.69 -33.84 16.46
CA ASP A 160 -4.79 -34.77 15.77
C ASP A 160 -4.27 -34.23 14.41
N THR A 161 -3.93 -32.94 14.37
CA THR A 161 -3.33 -32.33 13.17
C THR A 161 -1.83 -32.26 13.30
N HIS A 162 -1.14 -32.66 12.23
CA HIS A 162 0.33 -32.80 12.19
C HIS A 162 0.93 -31.78 11.22
N PRO A 163 0.83 -30.46 11.49
CA PRO A 163 1.38 -29.45 10.58
C PRO A 163 2.90 -29.54 10.56
N SER A 164 3.53 -29.10 9.47
CA SER A 164 4.95 -28.75 9.53
C SER A 164 5.17 -27.65 10.59
N VAL A 165 6.38 -27.56 11.15
CA VAL A 165 6.70 -26.51 12.13
C VAL A 165 6.41 -25.10 11.59
N ALA A 166 6.64 -24.87 10.29
CA ALA A 166 6.31 -23.60 9.64
C ALA A 166 4.79 -23.32 9.60
N GLN A 167 3.97 -24.34 9.34
CA GLN A 167 2.51 -24.22 9.38
C GLN A 167 2.00 -24.00 10.80
N LEU A 168 2.50 -24.74 11.79
CA LEU A 168 2.17 -24.55 13.21
C LEU A 168 2.35 -23.08 13.62
N TYR A 169 3.47 -22.51 13.24
CA TYR A 169 3.86 -21.15 13.57
C TYR A 169 3.15 -20.05 12.79
N ASN A 170 2.66 -20.36 11.59
CA ASN A 170 1.71 -19.48 10.91
C ASN A 170 0.35 -19.53 11.62
N ASN A 171 -0.11 -20.74 11.98
CA ASN A 171 -1.38 -20.95 12.67
C ASN A 171 -1.42 -20.32 14.07
N SER A 172 -0.29 -20.30 14.80
CA SER A 172 -0.21 -19.71 16.13
C SER A 172 -0.30 -18.19 16.15
N ARG A 173 -0.01 -17.55 15.02
CA ARG A 173 0.08 -16.09 14.90
C ARG A 173 -1.04 -15.48 14.07
N ALA A 174 -1.94 -16.31 13.56
CA ALA A 174 -3.12 -15.86 12.88
C ALA A 174 -4.29 -15.82 13.83
N ASP A 175 -5.06 -14.74 13.75
CA ASP A 175 -6.42 -14.74 14.26
C ASP A 175 -7.25 -15.73 13.44
N LYS A 176 -8.36 -16.22 14.00
CA LYS A 176 -9.26 -17.14 13.34
C LYS A 176 -10.64 -16.52 13.27
N LEU A 177 -11.30 -16.66 12.13
CA LEU A 177 -12.67 -16.20 11.90
C LEU A 177 -13.41 -17.26 11.07
N GLU A 178 -14.67 -17.53 11.37
CA GLU A 178 -15.53 -18.35 10.53
C GLU A 178 -16.48 -17.43 9.76
N MET A 179 -16.36 -17.41 8.42
CA MET A 179 -17.11 -16.49 7.56
C MET A 179 -17.21 -17.01 6.12
N ASP A 180 -18.38 -16.86 5.51
CA ASP A 180 -18.62 -17.14 4.09
C ASP A 180 -18.21 -15.94 3.23
N LEU A 181 -17.01 -16.00 2.67
CA LEU A 181 -16.45 -14.92 1.83
C LEU A 181 -17.24 -14.68 0.54
N SER A 182 -18.09 -15.60 0.08
CA SER A 182 -18.89 -15.38 -1.14
C SER A 182 -20.03 -14.38 -0.92
N LYS A 183 -20.41 -14.14 0.34
CA LYS A 183 -21.42 -13.16 0.76
C LYS A 183 -20.83 -11.82 1.15
N VAL A 184 -19.51 -11.71 1.18
CA VAL A 184 -18.79 -10.51 1.61
C VAL A 184 -18.48 -9.63 0.42
N ALA A 185 -18.60 -8.31 0.59
CA ALA A 185 -18.22 -7.34 -0.42
C ALA A 185 -16.73 -7.47 -0.78
N LYS A 186 -16.46 -7.64 -2.08
CA LYS A 186 -15.12 -7.79 -2.65
C LYS A 186 -14.65 -6.49 -3.29
N TYR A 187 -13.39 -6.15 -3.06
CA TYR A 187 -12.72 -4.94 -3.54
C TYR A 187 -11.37 -5.31 -4.18
N GLY A 188 -10.87 -4.42 -5.04
CA GLY A 188 -9.65 -4.65 -5.81
C GLY A 188 -9.84 -5.68 -6.92
N GLY A 189 -8.74 -6.25 -7.39
CA GLY A 189 -8.69 -7.18 -8.51
C GLY A 189 -7.24 -7.45 -8.93
N LEU A 190 -7.04 -8.51 -9.72
CA LEU A 190 -5.74 -8.96 -10.28
C LEU A 190 -4.63 -9.15 -9.23
N LEU A 191 -4.01 -8.06 -8.76
CA LEU A 191 -2.89 -8.02 -7.82
C LEU A 191 -3.30 -8.40 -6.39
N SER A 192 -4.43 -7.88 -5.92
CA SER A 192 -4.90 -8.07 -4.55
C SER A 192 -6.43 -8.06 -4.52
N THR A 193 -7.01 -9.16 -4.04
CA THR A 193 -8.44 -9.25 -3.73
C THR A 193 -8.63 -9.00 -2.24
N ARG A 194 -9.44 -7.98 -1.90
CA ARG A 194 -9.76 -7.59 -0.53
C ARG A 194 -11.23 -7.85 -0.23
N TYR A 195 -11.54 -8.39 0.94
CA TYR A 195 -12.89 -8.68 1.42
C TYR A 195 -13.21 -7.76 2.61
N ARG A 196 -14.34 -7.05 2.60
CA ARG A 196 -14.74 -6.21 3.74
C ARG A 196 -15.26 -7.07 4.89
N ILE A 197 -14.46 -7.23 5.94
CA ILE A 197 -14.87 -7.96 7.13
C ILE A 197 -15.47 -6.95 8.10
N LYS A 198 -16.72 -7.20 8.51
CA LYS A 198 -17.42 -6.43 9.54
C LYS A 198 -18.09 -7.39 10.53
N THR A 199 -17.55 -7.46 11.73
CA THR A 199 -18.03 -8.22 12.90
C THR A 199 -18.04 -7.27 14.11
N PRO A 200 -18.65 -7.65 15.25
CA PRO A 200 -18.61 -6.81 16.46
C PRO A 200 -17.19 -6.45 16.93
N ASP A 201 -16.22 -7.33 16.67
CA ASP A 201 -14.83 -7.22 17.12
C ASP A 201 -13.85 -6.76 16.02
N LYS A 202 -14.24 -6.77 14.74
CA LYS A 202 -13.36 -6.45 13.61
C LYS A 202 -14.09 -5.67 12.53
N ASP A 203 -13.55 -4.53 12.15
CA ASP A 203 -14.00 -3.76 10.99
C ASP A 203 -12.81 -3.37 10.12
N GLY A 204 -12.75 -3.89 8.89
CA GLY A 204 -11.58 -3.72 8.04
C GLY A 204 -11.59 -4.59 6.79
N PHE A 205 -10.42 -4.81 6.20
CA PHE A 205 -10.26 -5.54 4.94
C PHE A 205 -9.35 -6.74 5.12
N PHE A 206 -9.83 -7.91 4.67
CA PHE A 206 -9.04 -9.13 4.58
C PHE A 206 -8.50 -9.31 3.17
N THR A 207 -7.19 -9.44 3.02
CA THR A 207 -6.51 -9.71 1.75
C THR A 207 -6.02 -11.15 1.73
N GLU A 208 -6.45 -11.93 0.74
CA GLU A 208 -6.00 -13.32 0.59
C GLU A 208 -4.50 -13.37 0.26
N SER A 209 -3.73 -14.17 1.01
CA SER A 209 -2.30 -14.32 0.76
C SER A 209 -2.04 -15.23 -0.43
N LYS A 210 -1.45 -14.69 -1.49
CA LYS A 210 -0.98 -15.44 -2.67
C LYS A 210 0.56 -15.52 -2.66
N LYS A 211 1.12 -16.62 -3.19
CA LYS A 211 2.57 -16.83 -3.33
C LYS A 211 2.98 -16.94 -4.79
N GLY A 212 4.20 -16.51 -5.09
CA GLY A 212 4.81 -16.73 -6.40
C GLY A 212 4.04 -16.04 -7.51
N ILE A 213 3.49 -14.85 -7.24
CA ILE A 213 2.87 -14.01 -8.26
C ILE A 213 4.00 -13.37 -9.06
N THR A 214 4.14 -13.78 -10.31
CA THR A 214 5.08 -13.20 -11.28
C THR A 214 4.32 -12.36 -12.29
N GLU A 215 4.99 -11.42 -12.99
CA GLU A 215 4.38 -10.71 -14.13
C GLU A 215 3.73 -11.70 -15.09
N GLN A 216 4.44 -12.77 -15.47
CA GLN A 216 3.92 -13.77 -16.41
C GLN A 216 2.63 -14.46 -15.92
N LYS A 217 2.55 -14.88 -14.64
CA LYS A 217 1.32 -15.51 -14.13
C LYS A 217 0.13 -14.54 -14.12
N LEU A 218 0.38 -13.27 -13.80
CA LEU A 218 -0.65 -12.24 -13.88
C LEU A 218 -1.09 -12.04 -15.32
N LEU A 219 -0.15 -12.02 -16.25
CA LEU A 219 -0.40 -11.89 -17.68
C LEU A 219 -1.19 -13.07 -18.25
N ASP A 220 -0.91 -14.30 -17.82
CA ASP A 220 -1.68 -15.50 -18.18
C ASP A 220 -3.12 -15.39 -17.65
N GLN A 221 -3.27 -14.98 -16.38
CA GLN A 221 -4.60 -14.75 -15.79
C GLN A 221 -5.37 -13.65 -16.52
N ILE A 222 -4.70 -12.54 -16.89
CA ILE A 222 -5.31 -11.46 -17.67
C ILE A 222 -5.78 -12.01 -19.02
N ASN A 223 -4.98 -12.82 -19.70
CA ASN A 223 -5.34 -13.40 -20.99
C ASN A 223 -6.58 -14.31 -20.90
N GLU A 224 -6.65 -15.14 -19.85
CA GLU A 224 -7.83 -15.97 -19.57
C GLU A 224 -9.08 -15.11 -19.31
N GLU A 225 -8.96 -14.09 -18.43
CA GLU A 225 -10.04 -13.14 -18.14
C GLU A 225 -10.51 -12.38 -19.40
N GLN A 226 -9.57 -11.93 -20.26
CA GLN A 226 -9.88 -11.26 -21.52
C GLN A 226 -10.67 -12.17 -22.46
N SER A 227 -10.25 -13.43 -22.57
CA SER A 227 -10.92 -14.43 -23.41
C SER A 227 -12.32 -14.75 -22.89
N GLU A 228 -12.48 -14.88 -21.57
CA GLU A 228 -13.79 -15.12 -20.95
C GLU A 228 -14.75 -13.92 -21.13
N LEU A 229 -14.23 -12.71 -20.98
CA LEU A 229 -15.04 -11.49 -21.01
C LEU A 229 -15.44 -11.08 -22.43
N TYR A 230 -14.48 -11.06 -23.36
CA TYR A 230 -14.68 -10.50 -24.71
C TYR A 230 -14.77 -11.55 -25.82
N GLY A 231 -14.42 -12.82 -25.56
CA GLY A 231 -14.47 -13.89 -26.56
C GLY A 231 -13.68 -13.54 -27.83
N ASN A 232 -14.29 -13.70 -29.00
CA ASN A 232 -13.68 -13.37 -30.30
C ASN A 232 -13.45 -11.86 -30.52
N LYS A 233 -14.03 -11.00 -29.68
CA LYS A 233 -13.76 -9.56 -29.65
C LYS A 233 -12.58 -9.18 -28.78
N SER A 234 -11.95 -10.13 -28.09
CA SER A 234 -10.71 -9.87 -27.39
C SER A 234 -9.61 -9.47 -28.37
N ILE A 235 -8.90 -8.39 -28.07
CA ILE A 235 -7.75 -7.95 -28.88
C ILE A 235 -6.65 -9.02 -28.93
N LEU A 236 -6.57 -9.87 -27.88
CA LEU A 236 -5.60 -10.95 -27.74
C LEU A 236 -5.96 -12.21 -28.54
N VAL A 237 -7.23 -12.38 -28.92
CA VAL A 237 -7.68 -13.47 -29.79
C VAL A 237 -7.49 -13.11 -31.25
N ARG A 238 -7.72 -11.84 -31.61
CA ARG A 238 -7.59 -11.36 -33.00
C ARG A 238 -6.14 -11.16 -33.46
N ASN A 239 -5.24 -10.88 -32.52
CA ASN A 239 -3.85 -10.57 -32.80
C ASN A 239 -2.93 -11.50 -32.02
N LYS A 240 -1.67 -11.63 -32.46
CA LYS A 240 -0.68 -12.39 -31.69
C LYS A 240 -0.48 -11.71 -30.33
N TYR A 241 -0.66 -12.48 -29.27
CA TYR A 241 -0.50 -12.02 -27.88
C TYR A 241 0.79 -11.22 -27.65
N VAL A 242 1.90 -11.70 -28.21
CA VAL A 242 3.22 -11.06 -28.12
C VAL A 242 3.25 -9.67 -28.79
N ASP A 243 2.51 -9.49 -29.89
CA ASP A 243 2.44 -8.21 -30.59
C ASP A 243 1.65 -7.18 -29.78
N VAL A 244 0.51 -7.58 -29.21
CA VAL A 244 -0.32 -6.69 -28.36
C VAL A 244 0.44 -6.29 -27.08
N MET A 245 1.13 -7.24 -26.44
CA MET A 245 1.99 -6.93 -25.30
C MET A 245 3.07 -5.90 -25.64
N SER A 246 3.74 -6.07 -26.78
CA SER A 246 4.83 -5.20 -27.20
C SER A 246 4.31 -3.80 -27.54
N LEU A 247 3.17 -3.72 -28.23
CA LEU A 247 2.42 -2.49 -28.46
C LEU A 247 2.10 -1.75 -27.15
N VAL A 248 1.49 -2.44 -26.18
CA VAL A 248 1.14 -1.81 -24.88
C VAL A 248 2.39 -1.37 -24.13
N ARG A 249 3.49 -2.14 -24.15
CA ARG A 249 4.78 -1.73 -23.55
C ARG A 249 5.32 -0.44 -24.14
N ILE A 250 5.17 -0.24 -25.45
CA ILE A 250 5.60 0.99 -26.13
C ILE A 250 4.73 2.16 -25.67
N ILE A 251 3.40 2.00 -25.67
CA ILE A 251 2.48 3.06 -25.25
C ILE A 251 2.70 3.45 -23.79
N ILE A 252 2.94 2.49 -22.89
CA ILE A 252 3.19 2.79 -21.46
C ILE A 252 4.51 3.53 -21.24
N ARG A 253 5.51 3.34 -22.12
CA ARG A 253 6.78 4.08 -22.04
C ARG A 253 6.64 5.54 -22.47
N ASP A 254 5.62 5.87 -23.26
CA ASP A 254 5.37 7.25 -23.67
C ASP A 254 4.78 8.08 -22.53
N ARG A 255 5.66 8.81 -21.84
CA ARG A 255 5.29 9.69 -20.72
C ARG A 255 4.56 10.96 -21.16
N GLU A 256 4.48 11.26 -22.45
CA GLU A 256 3.91 12.52 -22.96
C GLU A 256 2.39 12.48 -23.21
N GLY A 257 1.72 11.36 -22.93
CA GLY A 257 0.26 11.39 -22.77
C GLY A 257 -0.43 10.05 -22.95
N SER A 258 0.01 9.21 -23.89
CA SER A 258 -0.74 8.00 -24.24
C SER A 258 -0.69 6.92 -23.17
N SER A 259 0.35 6.89 -22.32
CA SER A 259 0.40 6.00 -21.17
C SER A 259 -0.77 6.24 -20.21
N SER A 260 -1.19 7.50 -20.04
CA SER A 260 -2.33 7.84 -19.18
C SER A 260 -3.64 7.25 -19.72
N MET A 261 -3.82 7.20 -21.05
CA MET A 261 -5.03 6.64 -21.66
C MET A 261 -5.18 5.12 -21.44
N LEU A 262 -4.07 4.40 -21.23
CA LEU A 262 -4.11 2.97 -20.91
C LEU A 262 -4.01 2.67 -19.42
N PHE A 263 -3.47 3.58 -18.61
CA PHE A 263 -3.11 3.28 -17.23
C PHE A 263 -3.58 4.35 -16.24
N GLY A 264 -4.03 3.88 -15.07
CA GLY A 264 -4.50 4.74 -13.99
C GLY A 264 -5.92 5.23 -14.25
N SER A 265 -6.26 6.40 -13.73
CA SER A 265 -7.64 6.88 -13.75
C SER A 265 -8.13 7.40 -15.11
N TRP A 266 -7.19 7.68 -16.01
CA TRP A 266 -7.50 8.15 -17.34
C TRP A 266 -7.94 7.01 -18.26
N SER A 267 -7.60 5.75 -17.93
CA SER A 267 -8.12 4.59 -18.67
C SER A 267 -9.63 4.43 -18.49
N ASP A 268 -10.19 4.73 -17.31
CA ASP A 268 -11.65 4.79 -17.12
C ASP A 268 -12.25 5.90 -18.01
N GLY A 269 -11.52 7.01 -18.16
CA GLY A 269 -11.88 8.11 -19.05
C GLY A 269 -11.79 7.77 -20.54
N SER A 270 -10.94 6.82 -20.94
CA SER A 270 -10.91 6.25 -22.29
C SER A 270 -12.00 5.19 -22.46
N PHE A 271 -12.22 4.32 -21.47
CA PHE A 271 -13.19 3.22 -21.53
C PHE A 271 -14.62 3.73 -21.78
N ARG A 272 -15.01 4.84 -21.16
CA ARG A 272 -16.32 5.48 -21.41
C ARG A 272 -16.53 5.92 -22.87
N LEU A 273 -15.45 6.15 -23.63
CA LEU A 273 -15.53 6.58 -25.03
C LEU A 273 -15.79 5.40 -25.98
N ALA A 274 -15.92 4.17 -25.48
CA ALA A 274 -16.08 2.98 -26.33
C ALA A 274 -17.22 3.10 -27.35
N TYR A 275 -18.36 3.70 -26.95
CA TYR A 275 -19.54 3.89 -27.82
C TYR A 275 -19.52 5.19 -28.64
N ALA A 276 -18.61 6.11 -28.33
CA ALA A 276 -18.46 7.38 -29.03
C ALA A 276 -17.39 7.23 -30.13
N GLU A 277 -17.82 6.92 -31.35
CA GLU A 277 -16.93 6.46 -32.44
C GLU A 277 -15.80 7.45 -32.78
N ASN A 278 -16.11 8.75 -32.86
CA ASN A 278 -15.14 9.78 -33.21
C ASN A 278 -14.08 9.94 -32.10
N GLU A 279 -14.52 9.95 -30.84
CA GLU A 279 -13.67 10.09 -29.67
C GLU A 279 -12.82 8.83 -29.44
N ARG A 280 -13.38 7.65 -29.70
CA ARG A 280 -12.63 6.39 -29.74
C ARG A 280 -11.51 6.46 -30.78
N ARG A 281 -11.83 6.95 -31.99
CA ARG A 281 -10.84 7.11 -33.07
C ARG A 281 -9.75 8.11 -32.70
N GLU A 282 -10.11 9.23 -32.09
CA GLU A 282 -9.15 10.24 -31.61
C GLU A 282 -8.16 9.64 -30.59
N VAL A 283 -8.64 8.82 -29.64
CA VAL A 283 -7.77 8.12 -28.68
C VAL A 283 -6.80 7.17 -29.40
N LEU A 284 -7.30 6.38 -30.35
CA LEU A 284 -6.47 5.46 -31.13
C LEU A 284 -5.42 6.21 -31.97
N ASP A 285 -5.79 7.33 -32.59
CA ASP A 285 -4.89 8.14 -33.39
C ASP A 285 -3.77 8.79 -32.54
N LYS A 286 -4.08 9.20 -31.31
CA LYS A 286 -3.04 9.65 -30.34
C LYS A 286 -2.07 8.53 -29.97
N MET A 287 -2.54 7.30 -29.83
CA MET A 287 -1.69 6.14 -29.61
C MET A 287 -0.83 5.81 -30.83
N VAL A 288 -1.40 5.89 -32.04
CA VAL A 288 -0.65 5.76 -33.31
C VAL A 288 0.47 6.81 -33.40
N ALA A 289 0.17 8.07 -33.07
CA ALA A 289 1.18 9.13 -33.04
C ALA A 289 2.32 8.82 -32.06
N SER A 290 2.00 8.22 -30.91
CA SER A 290 2.98 7.83 -29.89
C SER A 290 3.89 6.68 -30.35
N ILE A 291 3.33 5.72 -31.09
CA ILE A 291 4.11 4.63 -31.70
C ILE A 291 5.04 5.16 -32.79
N LYS A 292 4.53 6.03 -33.67
CA LYS A 292 5.35 6.68 -34.70
C LYS A 292 6.51 7.46 -34.09
N LYS A 293 6.27 8.17 -32.98
CA LYS A 293 7.32 8.84 -32.22
C LYS A 293 8.35 7.87 -31.65
N ALA A 294 7.92 6.69 -31.17
CA ALA A 294 8.82 5.65 -30.67
C ALA A 294 9.69 4.99 -31.77
N ALA A 295 9.34 5.13 -33.03
CA ALA A 295 10.14 4.69 -34.18
C ALA A 295 11.24 5.69 -34.57
N VAL A 296 11.15 6.94 -34.11
CA VAL A 296 12.15 7.97 -34.42
C VAL A 296 13.29 7.91 -33.41
N LYS A 297 14.52 7.72 -33.91
CA LYS A 297 15.73 7.83 -33.10
C LYS A 297 15.85 9.25 -32.57
N SER A 298 16.00 9.39 -31.27
CA SER A 298 16.27 10.67 -30.63
C SER A 298 17.18 10.47 -29.42
N GLU A 299 17.73 11.56 -28.88
CA GLU A 299 18.48 11.52 -27.63
C GLU A 299 17.69 10.88 -26.48
N LYS A 300 16.37 11.12 -26.46
CA LYS A 300 15.44 10.54 -25.45
C LYS A 300 15.02 9.11 -25.77
N ASN A 301 15.27 8.62 -26.98
CA ASN A 301 14.90 7.28 -27.44
C ASN A 301 16.05 6.67 -28.27
N PRO A 302 17.12 6.18 -27.61
CA PRO A 302 18.29 5.66 -28.30
C PRO A 302 18.03 4.33 -29.03
N ASN A 303 16.96 3.62 -28.64
CA ASN A 303 16.58 2.31 -29.18
C ASN A 303 15.18 2.39 -29.81
N PRO A 304 15.03 3.04 -30.98
CA PRO A 304 13.76 3.12 -31.66
C PRO A 304 13.26 1.72 -32.05
N ILE A 305 11.95 1.56 -32.11
CA ILE A 305 11.34 0.36 -32.68
C ILE A 305 11.60 0.31 -34.20
N SER A 306 11.63 -0.88 -34.79
CA SER A 306 11.80 -1.00 -36.23
C SER A 306 10.59 -0.41 -36.97
N GLN A 307 10.78 0.07 -38.21
CA GLN A 307 9.67 0.57 -39.02
C GLN A 307 8.61 -0.51 -39.23
N ALA A 308 9.03 -1.77 -39.46
CA ALA A 308 8.12 -2.89 -39.59
C ALA A 308 7.28 -3.15 -38.32
N ASP A 309 7.86 -3.02 -37.13
CA ASP A 309 7.12 -3.11 -35.88
C ASP A 309 6.16 -1.91 -35.71
N CYS A 310 6.61 -0.70 -36.06
CA CYS A 310 5.78 0.51 -36.04
C CYS A 310 4.54 0.34 -36.92
N ASP A 311 4.71 -0.09 -38.17
CA ASP A 311 3.61 -0.31 -39.12
C ASP A 311 2.67 -1.39 -38.60
N ARG A 312 3.20 -2.55 -38.17
CA ARG A 312 2.41 -3.64 -37.58
C ARG A 312 1.57 -3.17 -36.39
N TYR A 313 2.14 -2.37 -35.50
CA TYR A 313 1.42 -1.85 -34.33
C TYR A 313 0.38 -0.80 -34.69
N CYS A 314 0.66 0.05 -35.68
CA CYS A 314 -0.33 0.98 -36.23
C CYS A 314 -1.51 0.22 -36.86
N ASP A 315 -1.24 -0.88 -37.58
CA ASP A 315 -2.28 -1.73 -38.18
C ASP A 315 -3.16 -2.39 -37.12
N ILE A 316 -2.57 -2.90 -36.02
CA ILE A 316 -3.33 -3.46 -34.90
C ILE A 316 -4.29 -2.40 -34.34
N LEU A 317 -3.83 -1.18 -34.06
CA LEU A 317 -4.70 -0.10 -33.59
C LEU A 317 -5.73 0.32 -34.62
N GLY A 318 -5.36 0.37 -35.90
CA GLY A 318 -6.26 0.68 -37.02
C GLY A 318 -7.37 -0.35 -37.21
N SER A 319 -7.12 -1.60 -36.81
CA SER A 319 -8.09 -2.70 -36.89
C SER A 319 -9.16 -2.71 -35.80
N ILE A 320 -8.99 -1.91 -34.74
CA ILE A 320 -9.94 -1.75 -33.64
C ILE A 320 -11.12 -0.92 -34.14
N ASN A 321 -12.21 -1.59 -34.51
CA ASN A 321 -13.37 -0.94 -35.15
C ASN A 321 -14.67 -1.10 -34.37
N SER A 322 -14.68 -1.88 -33.28
CA SER A 322 -15.84 -2.06 -32.43
C SER A 322 -15.61 -1.54 -31.00
N PRO A 323 -16.67 -1.13 -30.28
CA PRO A 323 -16.60 -0.78 -28.87
C PRO A 323 -15.96 -1.89 -28.02
N GLU A 324 -16.28 -3.16 -28.29
CA GLU A 324 -15.80 -4.32 -27.56
C GLU A 324 -14.29 -4.54 -27.71
N GLU A 325 -13.77 -4.39 -28.93
CA GLU A 325 -12.34 -4.52 -29.20
C GLU A 325 -11.54 -3.42 -28.53
N PHE A 326 -12.09 -2.20 -28.56
CA PHE A 326 -11.51 -1.07 -27.86
C PHE A 326 -11.53 -1.26 -26.34
N MET A 327 -12.66 -1.68 -25.77
CA MET A 327 -12.76 -2.01 -24.34
C MET A 327 -11.78 -3.10 -23.94
N SER A 328 -11.65 -4.17 -24.74
CA SER A 328 -10.67 -5.23 -24.50
C SER A 328 -9.24 -4.69 -24.51
N PHE A 329 -8.91 -3.81 -25.46
CA PHE A 329 -7.59 -3.19 -25.53
C PHE A 329 -7.28 -2.28 -24.33
N ILE A 330 -8.22 -1.42 -23.92
CA ILE A 330 -8.05 -0.56 -22.75
C ILE A 330 -7.97 -1.39 -21.45
N ASP A 331 -8.84 -2.39 -21.27
CA ASP A 331 -8.82 -3.27 -20.07
C ASP A 331 -7.52 -4.07 -19.98
N PHE A 332 -7.04 -4.62 -21.11
CA PHE A 332 -5.74 -5.28 -21.18
C PHE A 332 -4.60 -4.31 -20.85
N GLY A 333 -4.58 -3.11 -21.45
CA GLY A 333 -3.57 -2.09 -21.19
C GLY A 333 -3.49 -1.69 -19.72
N ASN A 334 -4.64 -1.48 -19.06
CA ASN A 334 -4.70 -1.13 -17.65
C ASN A 334 -4.16 -2.25 -16.76
N LYS A 335 -4.65 -3.48 -16.95
CA LYS A 335 -4.23 -4.65 -16.18
C LYS A 335 -2.75 -4.99 -16.41
N PHE A 336 -2.28 -4.88 -17.66
CA PHE A 336 -0.87 -5.04 -18.01
C PHE A 336 0.00 -4.00 -17.31
N GLY A 337 -0.41 -2.73 -17.32
CA GLY A 337 0.29 -1.65 -16.62
C GLY A 337 0.37 -1.89 -15.12
N ALA A 338 -0.71 -2.38 -14.50
CA ALA A 338 -0.74 -2.73 -13.09
C ALA A 338 0.20 -3.90 -12.75
N ALA A 339 0.19 -4.97 -13.56
CA ALA A 339 1.09 -6.12 -13.40
C ALA A 339 2.57 -5.70 -13.52
N ARG A 340 2.89 -4.89 -14.54
CA ARG A 340 4.24 -4.36 -14.75
C ARG A 340 4.69 -3.42 -13.64
N ASN A 341 3.79 -2.57 -13.12
CA ASN A 341 4.11 -1.69 -12.00
C ASN A 341 4.46 -2.50 -10.74
N LEU A 342 3.68 -3.54 -10.43
CA LEU A 342 4.00 -4.43 -9.30
C LEU A 342 5.35 -5.13 -9.51
N ASP A 343 5.59 -5.69 -10.70
CA ASP A 343 6.85 -6.36 -11.01
C ASP A 343 8.05 -5.40 -10.91
N SER A 344 7.92 -4.19 -11.46
CA SER A 344 8.94 -3.15 -11.35
C SER A 344 9.25 -2.79 -9.91
N ILE A 345 8.23 -2.58 -9.07
CA ILE A 345 8.42 -2.26 -7.65
C ILE A 345 9.09 -3.43 -6.94
N ASN A 346 8.59 -4.66 -7.14
CA ASN A 346 9.17 -5.84 -6.50
C ASN A 346 10.63 -6.06 -6.91
N ASN A 347 10.97 -5.86 -8.18
CA ASN A 347 12.33 -6.01 -8.68
C ASN A 347 13.27 -4.92 -8.15
N ASN A 348 12.85 -3.65 -8.20
CA ASN A 348 13.63 -2.53 -7.65
C ASN A 348 13.87 -2.68 -6.15
N MET A 349 12.83 -3.12 -5.44
CA MET A 349 12.88 -3.36 -4.00
C MET A 349 13.52 -4.70 -3.65
N GLN A 350 13.85 -5.55 -4.62
CA GLN A 350 14.36 -6.90 -4.42
C GLN A 350 13.50 -7.67 -3.40
N ILE A 351 12.18 -7.60 -3.58
CA ILE A 351 11.18 -8.36 -2.83
C ILE A 351 11.19 -9.79 -3.34
N ASN A 352 11.26 -10.77 -2.44
CA ASN A 352 11.21 -12.18 -2.85
C ASN A 352 9.88 -12.49 -3.55
N ALA A 353 9.93 -12.84 -4.84
CA ALA A 353 8.75 -13.15 -5.67
C ALA A 353 7.89 -14.31 -5.11
N ASN A 354 8.48 -15.19 -4.28
CA ASN A 354 7.78 -16.29 -3.63
C ASN A 354 7.20 -15.93 -2.25
N SER A 355 7.40 -14.69 -1.78
CA SER A 355 6.86 -14.21 -0.51
C SER A 355 5.40 -13.77 -0.62
N LYS A 356 4.68 -13.85 0.50
CA LYS A 356 3.34 -13.27 0.68
C LYS A 356 3.47 -11.78 1.01
N THR A 357 3.34 -10.92 0.01
CA THR A 357 3.53 -9.46 0.17
C THR A 357 2.54 -8.82 1.14
N ASP A 358 1.31 -9.34 1.21
CA ASP A 358 0.27 -8.86 2.12
C ASP A 358 0.71 -8.89 3.60
N LYS A 359 1.55 -9.86 3.99
CA LYS A 359 2.05 -10.02 5.37
C LYS A 359 2.98 -8.91 5.83
N ARG A 360 3.53 -8.11 4.90
CA ARG A 360 4.37 -6.94 5.23
C ARG A 360 3.57 -5.86 5.95
N ASN A 361 2.25 -5.80 5.74
CA ASN A 361 1.35 -4.96 6.53
C ASN A 361 1.43 -5.31 8.03
N SER A 362 1.28 -6.59 8.39
CA SER A 362 1.42 -7.02 9.77
C SER A 362 2.84 -6.88 10.32
N ALA A 363 3.86 -7.06 9.48
CA ALA A 363 5.25 -6.82 9.88
C ALA A 363 5.49 -5.35 10.26
N MET A 364 4.95 -4.42 9.47
CA MET A 364 5.08 -2.99 9.73
C MET A 364 4.28 -2.56 10.96
N THR A 365 3.06 -3.07 11.16
CA THR A 365 2.30 -2.87 12.41
C THR A 365 3.12 -3.34 13.62
N MET A 366 3.83 -4.47 13.51
CA MET A 366 4.68 -4.97 14.58
C MET A 366 5.83 -4.00 14.87
N VAL A 367 6.55 -3.51 13.84
CA VAL A 367 7.63 -2.53 14.02
C VAL A 367 7.10 -1.24 14.64
N ALA A 368 5.94 -0.76 14.20
CA ALA A 368 5.29 0.40 14.78
C ALA A 368 4.95 0.18 16.27
N ASP A 369 4.42 -0.99 16.64
CA ASP A 369 4.15 -1.37 18.03
C ASP A 369 5.44 -1.46 18.87
N LEU A 370 6.52 -2.00 18.30
CA LEU A 370 7.85 -2.04 18.92
C LEU A 370 8.40 -0.66 19.25
N LEU A 371 8.14 0.31 18.38
CA LEU A 371 8.51 1.72 18.55
C LEU A 371 7.45 2.50 19.34
N GLY A 372 6.40 1.84 19.81
CA GLY A 372 5.23 2.38 20.51
C GLY A 372 4.51 3.50 19.74
N CYS A 373 4.41 3.32 18.42
CA CYS A 373 3.69 4.16 17.47
C CYS A 373 2.64 3.34 16.71
N LYS A 374 2.05 2.32 17.37
CA LYS A 374 1.07 1.42 16.76
C LYS A 374 -0.10 2.15 16.09
N SER A 375 -0.53 3.29 16.66
CA SER A 375 -1.64 4.11 16.15
C SER A 375 -1.34 4.83 14.83
N LEU A 376 -0.09 4.86 14.37
CA LEU A 376 0.31 5.52 13.12
C LEU A 376 0.20 4.64 11.89
N ILE A 377 -0.01 3.32 12.07
CA ILE A 377 -0.18 2.37 10.98
C ILE A 377 -1.49 1.65 11.19
N ALA A 378 -2.29 1.49 10.13
CA ALA A 378 -3.52 0.71 10.21
C ALA A 378 -3.21 -0.71 10.71
N ASN A 379 -3.79 -1.07 11.85
CA ASN A 379 -3.43 -2.29 12.56
C ASN A 379 -3.72 -3.49 11.67
N SER A 380 -2.68 -4.30 11.43
CA SER A 380 -2.76 -5.44 10.53
C SER A 380 -2.33 -6.72 11.22
N VAL A 381 -3.11 -7.79 11.07
CA VAL A 381 -2.84 -9.11 11.64
C VAL A 381 -3.01 -10.20 10.59
N ASN A 382 -2.25 -11.28 10.72
CA ASN A 382 -2.55 -12.49 9.94
C ASN A 382 -3.93 -13.00 10.36
N LEU A 383 -4.79 -13.35 9.41
CA LEU A 383 -6.13 -13.87 9.67
C LEU A 383 -6.34 -15.16 8.86
N HIS A 384 -6.91 -16.17 9.50
CA HIS A 384 -7.35 -17.41 8.86
C HIS A 384 -8.88 -17.43 8.88
N ILE A 385 -9.48 -17.43 7.70
CA ILE A 385 -10.93 -17.50 7.54
C ILE A 385 -11.31 -18.93 7.20
N LYS A 386 -12.12 -19.57 8.03
CA LYS A 386 -12.74 -20.86 7.74
C LYS A 386 -14.07 -20.60 7.03
N ASP A 387 -14.20 -21.09 5.81
CA ASP A 387 -15.46 -21.08 5.08
C ASP A 387 -16.41 -22.12 5.70
N PRO A 388 -17.58 -21.73 6.22
CA PRO A 388 -18.52 -22.65 6.87
C PRO A 388 -19.12 -23.67 5.90
N SER A 389 -19.19 -23.36 4.60
CA SER A 389 -19.82 -24.21 3.59
C SER A 389 -18.88 -25.32 3.08
N THR A 390 -17.58 -25.03 2.99
CA THR A 390 -16.57 -25.95 2.46
C THR A 390 -15.62 -26.49 3.51
N GLY A 391 -15.56 -25.88 4.69
CA GLY A 391 -14.56 -26.14 5.72
C GLY A 391 -13.15 -25.65 5.36
N LYS A 392 -12.95 -25.06 4.17
CA LYS A 392 -11.65 -24.61 3.67
C LYS A 392 -11.14 -23.44 4.52
N ILE A 393 -9.84 -23.48 4.87
CA ILE A 393 -9.15 -22.36 5.53
C ILE A 393 -8.47 -21.50 4.47
N ILE A 394 -8.87 -20.24 4.40
CA ILE A 394 -8.29 -19.22 3.54
C ILE A 394 -7.38 -18.35 4.41
N MET A 395 -6.09 -18.29 4.04
CA MET A 395 -5.09 -17.52 4.78
C MET A 395 -4.91 -16.15 4.16
N GLY A 396 -4.75 -15.12 4.98
CA GLY A 396 -4.54 -13.76 4.51
C GLY A 396 -4.09 -12.81 5.60
N THR A 397 -4.12 -11.53 5.28
CA THR A 397 -3.85 -10.43 6.21
C THR A 397 -5.11 -9.58 6.35
N PHE A 398 -5.57 -9.41 7.58
CA PHE A 398 -6.62 -8.46 7.93
C PHE A 398 -6.00 -7.14 8.34
N MET A 399 -6.41 -6.05 7.71
CA MET A 399 -6.06 -4.68 8.05
C MET A 399 -7.32 -3.97 8.54
N GLU A 400 -7.26 -3.42 9.75
CA GLU A 400 -8.34 -2.60 10.31
C GLU A 400 -8.62 -1.38 9.43
N ASN A 401 -9.88 -0.94 9.45
CA ASN A 401 -10.24 0.31 8.81
C ASN A 401 -9.49 1.47 9.46
N ALA A 402 -8.67 2.18 8.68
CA ALA A 402 -7.97 3.34 9.19
C ALA A 402 -8.96 4.47 9.49
N ASN A 403 -8.87 5.04 10.69
CA ASN A 403 -9.69 6.18 11.09
C ASN A 403 -9.12 7.47 10.51
N GLY A 404 -9.95 8.20 9.77
CA GLY A 404 -9.61 9.49 9.17
C GLY A 404 -10.35 9.71 7.86
N ALA A 405 -10.09 10.84 7.22
CA ALA A 405 -10.54 11.16 5.88
C ALA A 405 -9.54 10.64 4.84
N ASP A 406 -10.05 10.11 3.74
CA ASP A 406 -9.22 9.72 2.60
C ASP A 406 -9.02 10.94 1.68
N TYR A 407 -7.77 11.37 1.53
CA TYR A 407 -7.42 12.45 0.59
C TYR A 407 -7.73 12.09 -0.88
N ARG A 408 -7.76 10.79 -1.19
CA ARG A 408 -8.17 10.27 -2.49
C ARG A 408 -9.63 9.83 -2.55
N GLY A 409 -10.38 10.01 -1.46
CA GLY A 409 -11.79 9.70 -1.39
C GLY A 409 -12.65 10.64 -2.25
N ASP A 410 -13.81 10.12 -2.65
CA ASP A 410 -14.87 10.84 -3.35
C ASP A 410 -16.11 11.06 -2.45
N LYS A 411 -15.96 10.79 -1.15
CA LYS A 411 -17.03 10.96 -0.15
C LYS A 411 -17.20 12.44 0.18
N PRO A 412 -18.43 12.98 0.18
CA PRO A 412 -18.69 14.38 0.53
C PRO A 412 -18.08 14.78 1.88
N GLU A 413 -18.11 13.90 2.88
CA GLU A 413 -17.59 14.19 4.23
C GLU A 413 -16.07 14.34 4.25
N ASP A 414 -15.36 13.59 3.42
CA ASP A 414 -13.90 13.69 3.29
C ASP A 414 -13.53 14.94 2.52
N MET A 415 -14.22 15.21 1.41
CA MET A 415 -14.03 16.42 0.61
C MET A 415 -14.27 17.69 1.41
N GLU A 416 -15.30 17.72 2.26
CA GLU A 416 -15.62 18.88 3.07
C GLU A 416 -14.47 19.23 4.03
N LYS A 417 -13.84 18.23 4.66
CA LYS A 417 -12.68 18.44 5.53
C LYS A 417 -11.51 19.08 4.79
N PHE A 418 -11.19 18.59 3.58
CA PHE A 418 -10.11 19.16 2.76
C PHE A 418 -10.46 20.53 2.17
N SER A 419 -11.75 20.81 1.97
CA SER A 419 -12.23 22.11 1.49
C SER A 419 -12.16 23.23 2.53
N GLN A 420 -11.81 22.93 3.77
CA GLN A 420 -11.64 23.93 4.81
C GLN A 420 -10.17 24.08 5.22
N LEU A 421 -9.28 23.34 4.59
CA LEU A 421 -7.89 23.22 5.01
C LEU A 421 -7.07 24.38 4.43
N THR A 422 -6.52 25.20 5.32
CA THR A 422 -5.65 26.33 5.02
C THR A 422 -4.33 26.18 5.77
N PRO A 423 -3.29 27.01 5.51
CA PRO A 423 -2.03 26.91 6.22
C PRO A 423 -2.16 27.04 7.75
N SER A 424 -3.02 27.94 8.23
CA SER A 424 -3.24 28.12 9.68
C SER A 424 -3.83 26.88 10.36
N LYS A 425 -4.62 26.08 9.63
CA LYS A 425 -5.21 24.83 10.12
C LYS A 425 -4.22 23.65 10.20
N ILE A 426 -2.99 23.82 9.72
CA ILE A 426 -1.92 22.80 9.76
C ILE A 426 -0.76 23.24 10.67
N GLU A 427 -0.39 24.52 10.66
CA GLU A 427 0.87 25.04 11.21
C GLU A 427 1.15 24.68 12.68
N HIS A 428 0.14 24.82 13.55
CA HIS A 428 0.32 24.79 15.01
C HIS A 428 -0.13 23.49 15.67
N ASN A 429 -0.09 22.36 14.94
CA ASN A 429 -0.50 21.07 15.49
C ASN A 429 0.71 20.19 15.88
N LEU A 430 0.99 20.10 17.19
CA LEU A 430 2.07 19.27 17.72
C LEU A 430 1.85 17.77 17.42
N SER A 431 0.63 17.26 17.60
CA SER A 431 0.32 15.84 17.36
C SER A 431 0.61 15.46 15.90
N LEU A 432 0.18 16.28 14.95
CA LEU A 432 0.47 16.08 13.53
C LEU A 432 1.99 16.07 13.26
N LYS A 433 2.75 17.02 13.82
CA LYS A 433 4.21 17.06 13.63
C LYS A 433 4.88 15.80 14.17
N LYS A 434 4.45 15.30 15.33
CA LYS A 434 4.93 14.04 15.91
C LYS A 434 4.58 12.85 15.03
N ASP A 435 3.34 12.76 14.54
CA ASP A 435 2.92 11.68 13.64
C ASP A 435 3.76 11.63 12.36
N ILE A 436 4.03 12.78 11.74
CA ILE A 436 4.84 12.89 10.52
C ILE A 436 6.30 12.51 10.79
N ALA A 437 6.89 13.00 11.88
CA ALA A 437 8.27 12.65 12.27
C ALA A 437 8.39 11.14 12.50
N ASN A 438 7.47 10.56 13.27
CA ASN A 438 7.52 9.17 13.69
C ASN A 438 7.22 8.21 12.53
N ILE A 439 6.26 8.50 11.65
CA ILE A 439 5.96 7.59 10.53
C ILE A 439 7.13 7.50 9.55
N GLN A 440 7.88 8.59 9.32
CA GLN A 440 9.09 8.58 8.48
C GLN A 440 10.17 7.65 9.06
N ILE A 441 10.32 7.60 10.38
CA ILE A 441 11.23 6.66 11.06
C ILE A 441 10.80 5.20 10.83
N ILE A 442 9.50 4.92 10.96
CA ILE A 442 8.96 3.58 10.71
C ILE A 442 9.18 3.19 9.23
N ASP A 443 8.86 4.08 8.30
CA ASP A 443 9.03 3.87 6.86
C ASP A 443 10.50 3.64 6.48
N TRP A 444 11.45 4.34 7.11
CA TRP A 444 12.89 4.10 6.89
C TRP A 444 13.35 2.74 7.38
N ILE A 445 13.01 2.37 8.62
CA ILE A 445 13.40 1.06 9.17
C ILE A 445 12.79 -0.07 8.35
N CYS A 446 11.51 0.06 8.00
CA CYS A 446 10.81 -0.91 7.18
C CYS A 446 11.24 -0.83 5.71
N GLY A 447 11.83 0.28 5.26
CA GLY A 447 12.15 0.54 3.86
C GLY A 447 10.90 0.55 2.97
N ASN A 448 9.91 1.35 3.33
CA ASN A 448 8.70 1.55 2.53
C ASN A 448 9.00 2.51 1.37
N PRO A 449 8.90 2.07 0.10
CA PRO A 449 9.11 2.95 -1.04
C PRO A 449 7.90 3.83 -1.35
N ASP A 450 6.70 3.52 -0.83
CA ASP A 450 5.46 4.12 -1.33
C ASP A 450 4.64 4.89 -0.28
N ARG A 451 5.31 5.62 0.62
CA ARG A 451 4.64 6.57 1.53
C ARG A 451 4.28 7.88 0.82
N HIS A 452 3.36 7.81 -0.13
CA HIS A 452 2.78 9.00 -0.76
C HIS A 452 1.49 9.44 -0.04
N THR A 453 1.00 10.65 -0.32
CA THR A 453 -0.20 11.24 0.31
C THR A 453 -1.49 10.43 0.17
N GLY A 454 -1.58 9.55 -0.83
CA GLY A 454 -2.72 8.65 -1.01
C GLY A 454 -2.65 7.33 -0.22
N ASN A 455 -1.55 7.04 0.47
CA ASN A 455 -1.38 5.83 1.29
C ASN A 455 -1.41 6.20 2.78
N MET A 456 -2.23 7.21 3.11
CA MET A 456 -2.48 7.69 4.47
C MET A 456 -3.92 8.19 4.60
N PHE A 457 -4.49 8.02 5.78
CA PHE A 457 -5.72 8.67 6.23
C PHE A 457 -5.39 9.82 7.17
N TYR A 458 -6.23 10.86 7.15
CA TYR A 458 -5.97 12.13 7.84
C TYR A 458 -7.03 12.40 8.90
N LYS A 459 -6.60 12.72 10.12
CA LYS A 459 -7.51 12.98 11.25
C LYS A 459 -7.75 14.47 11.39
N PHE A 460 -9.01 14.85 11.56
CA PHE A 460 -9.43 16.23 11.75
C PHE A 460 -10.09 16.39 13.11
N ASP A 461 -9.90 17.55 13.75
CA ASP A 461 -10.72 17.96 14.89
C ASP A 461 -12.04 18.60 14.43
N ASP A 462 -12.90 18.96 15.39
CA ASP A 462 -14.20 19.58 15.12
C ASP A 462 -14.09 20.98 14.48
N ASN A 463 -12.92 21.62 14.54
CA ASN A 463 -12.62 22.91 13.90
C ASN A 463 -12.08 22.73 12.46
N GLY A 464 -11.98 21.48 11.98
CA GLY A 464 -11.41 21.14 10.68
C GLY A 464 -9.89 21.33 10.62
N ARG A 465 -9.19 21.35 11.75
CA ARG A 465 -7.71 21.34 11.78
C ARG A 465 -7.20 19.94 11.54
N LEU A 466 -6.11 19.82 10.79
CA LEU A 466 -5.45 18.54 10.58
C LEU A 466 -4.62 18.19 11.83
N ILE A 467 -4.98 17.12 12.53
CA ILE A 467 -4.40 16.79 13.85
C ILE A 467 -3.55 15.52 13.88
N GLY A 468 -3.57 14.72 12.81
CA GLY A 468 -2.79 13.49 12.74
C GLY A 468 -3.02 12.70 11.48
N LEU A 469 -2.34 11.54 11.39
CA LEU A 469 -2.41 10.66 10.23
C LEU A 469 -2.33 9.17 10.61
N ILE A 470 -2.69 8.30 9.68
CA ILE A 470 -2.51 6.84 9.76
C ILE A 470 -2.05 6.32 8.40
N GLY A 471 -0.89 5.66 8.35
CA GLY A 471 -0.37 4.99 7.17
C GLY A 471 -1.07 3.66 6.85
N ILE A 472 -1.29 3.41 5.56
CA ILE A 472 -1.82 2.17 5.00
C ILE A 472 -0.90 1.65 3.89
N ASP A 473 -1.27 0.54 3.26
CA ASP A 473 -0.65 -0.01 2.05
C ASP A 473 0.87 -0.22 2.17
N ASN A 474 1.25 -1.11 3.09
CA ASN A 474 2.65 -1.38 3.44
C ASN A 474 3.16 -2.71 2.82
N ASP A 475 2.49 -3.21 1.78
CA ASP A 475 2.81 -4.47 1.12
C ASP A 475 4.11 -4.44 0.29
N THR A 476 4.63 -3.24 -0.02
CA THR A 476 5.92 -3.01 -0.70
C THR A 476 7.09 -2.77 0.28
N SER A 477 6.84 -2.78 1.59
CA SER A 477 7.87 -2.58 2.62
C SER A 477 8.79 -3.79 2.77
N PHE A 478 9.91 -3.63 3.46
CA PHE A 478 10.92 -4.65 3.78
C PHE A 478 11.62 -5.27 2.58
N GLY A 479 11.61 -4.61 1.42
CA GLY A 479 12.48 -4.99 0.31
C GLY A 479 13.96 -4.91 0.70
N SER A 480 14.81 -5.72 0.05
CA SER A 480 16.27 -5.69 0.25
C SER A 480 17.00 -4.62 -0.58
N GLY A 481 16.32 -4.03 -1.58
CA GLY A 481 16.81 -2.91 -2.38
C GLY A 481 16.79 -1.55 -1.66
N GLU A 482 17.20 -0.50 -2.37
CA GLU A 482 17.25 0.87 -1.85
C GLU A 482 15.91 1.60 -2.02
N HIS A 483 15.09 1.56 -0.97
CA HIS A 483 13.75 2.15 -0.97
C HIS A 483 13.72 3.67 -1.19
N ALA A 484 14.76 4.37 -0.74
CA ALA A 484 14.79 5.83 -0.74
C ALA A 484 14.86 6.41 -2.16
N ASP A 485 15.42 5.68 -3.13
CA ASP A 485 15.49 6.12 -4.53
C ASP A 485 14.18 5.86 -5.28
N ASP A 486 13.39 4.88 -4.84
CA ASP A 486 12.16 4.47 -5.51
C ASP A 486 10.94 5.28 -5.07
N LEU A 487 9.96 5.39 -5.96
CA LEU A 487 8.64 6.01 -5.77
C LEU A 487 8.67 7.25 -4.85
N SER A 488 8.11 7.13 -3.65
CA SER A 488 8.00 8.17 -2.62
C SER A 488 8.78 7.83 -1.34
N GLY A 489 9.76 6.92 -1.43
CA GLY A 489 10.54 6.45 -0.29
C GLY A 489 11.26 7.59 0.44
N ILE A 490 11.38 7.47 1.76
CA ILE A 490 11.95 8.53 2.60
C ILE A 490 13.48 8.43 2.60
N PHE A 491 14.16 9.55 2.38
CA PHE A 491 15.59 9.67 2.62
C PHE A 491 15.84 10.04 4.08
N LEU A 492 16.90 9.48 4.66
CA LEU A 492 17.32 9.79 6.02
C LEU A 492 17.63 11.29 6.18
N GLU A 493 18.20 11.90 5.14
CA GLU A 493 18.53 13.32 5.03
C GLU A 493 17.29 14.23 4.97
N ASN A 494 16.11 13.68 4.68
CA ASN A 494 14.87 14.45 4.52
C ASN A 494 14.01 14.49 5.80
N MET A 495 14.29 13.67 6.82
CA MET A 495 13.43 13.57 8.00
C MET A 495 13.38 14.86 8.84
N THR A 496 14.45 15.65 8.82
CA THR A 496 14.61 16.96 9.49
C THR A 496 14.58 16.91 11.02
N VAL A 497 13.59 16.26 11.64
CA VAL A 497 13.41 16.14 13.09
C VAL A 497 12.96 14.74 13.49
N VAL A 498 13.27 14.37 14.74
CA VAL A 498 12.73 13.20 15.44
C VAL A 498 12.34 13.61 16.86
N THR A 499 11.26 13.05 17.41
CA THR A 499 10.91 13.33 18.80
C THR A 499 11.95 12.72 19.74
N GLN A 500 12.21 13.36 20.88
CA GLN A 500 13.11 12.84 21.91
C GLN A 500 12.72 11.42 22.32
N GLU A 501 11.42 11.20 22.56
CA GLU A 501 10.87 9.89 22.90
C GLU A 501 11.21 8.81 21.87
N MET A 502 11.06 9.11 20.57
CA MET A 502 11.38 8.16 19.50
C MET A 502 12.89 7.91 19.43
N ALA A 503 13.72 8.96 19.54
CA ALA A 503 15.17 8.82 19.54
C ALA A 503 15.65 7.93 20.70
N ASP A 504 15.12 8.13 21.91
CA ASP A 504 15.44 7.32 23.08
C ASP A 504 15.03 5.86 22.91
N ARG A 505 13.88 5.60 22.28
CA ARG A 505 13.41 4.25 21.94
C ARG A 505 14.32 3.57 20.92
N ILE A 506 14.72 4.28 19.86
CA ILE A 506 15.67 3.76 18.85
C ILE A 506 17.02 3.43 19.52
N GLU A 507 17.50 4.29 20.40
CA GLU A 507 18.77 4.12 21.09
C GLU A 507 18.73 2.93 22.06
N ALA A 508 17.63 2.76 22.80
CA ALA A 508 17.42 1.65 23.73
C ALA A 508 17.11 0.32 23.03
N MET A 509 16.56 0.35 21.80
CA MET A 509 16.15 -0.85 21.09
C MET A 509 17.35 -1.70 20.68
N ASP A 510 17.26 -2.99 21.02
CA ASP A 510 18.22 -4.01 20.63
C ASP A 510 17.88 -4.57 19.24
N LYS A 511 18.87 -4.56 18.34
CA LYS A 511 18.73 -5.04 16.97
C LYS A 511 18.31 -6.51 16.88
N GLU A 512 18.72 -7.36 17.83
CA GLU A 512 18.30 -8.76 17.85
C GLU A 512 16.82 -8.92 18.19
N SER A 513 16.28 -7.98 18.95
CA SER A 513 14.85 -7.91 19.24
C SER A 513 14.04 -7.53 18.00
N LEU A 514 14.47 -6.52 17.23
CA LEU A 514 13.86 -6.18 15.94
C LEU A 514 13.90 -7.36 14.97
N LYS A 515 15.07 -7.97 14.79
CA LYS A 515 15.29 -9.13 13.91
C LYS A 515 14.38 -10.30 14.28
N THR A 516 14.31 -10.61 15.57
CA THR A 516 13.46 -11.67 16.11
C THR A 516 11.99 -11.45 15.79
N MET A 517 11.53 -10.22 15.93
CA MET A 517 10.12 -9.92 15.77
C MET A 517 9.66 -9.91 14.31
N LEU A 518 10.56 -9.60 13.36
CA LEU A 518 10.28 -9.66 11.92
C LEU A 518 10.11 -11.09 11.39
N TYR A 519 10.47 -12.10 12.17
CA TYR A 519 10.22 -13.49 11.78
C TYR A 519 8.73 -13.82 11.81
N GLY A 520 8.28 -14.70 10.89
CA GLY A 520 6.88 -15.12 10.78
C GLY A 520 6.05 -14.34 9.78
N PHE A 521 6.60 -13.26 9.20
CA PHE A 521 5.93 -12.44 8.19
C PHE A 521 6.35 -12.78 6.74
N ASP A 522 6.87 -13.99 6.52
CA ASP A 522 7.29 -14.50 5.19
C ASP A 522 8.38 -13.66 4.49
N LEU A 523 9.14 -12.87 5.26
CA LEU A 523 10.32 -12.13 4.80
C LEU A 523 11.51 -13.09 4.58
N SER A 524 12.36 -12.78 3.60
CA SER A 524 13.64 -13.47 3.32
C SER A 524 14.71 -13.11 4.37
N ALA A 525 15.88 -13.76 4.35
CA ALA A 525 16.97 -13.38 5.25
C ALA A 525 17.59 -12.03 4.86
N ALA A 526 17.76 -11.79 3.55
CA ALA A 526 18.28 -10.53 3.01
C ALA A 526 17.40 -9.34 3.40
N GLU A 527 16.08 -9.50 3.28
CA GLU A 527 15.09 -8.47 3.64
C GLU A 527 15.14 -8.10 5.13
N VAL A 528 15.20 -9.10 6.02
CA VAL A 528 15.35 -8.86 7.46
C VAL A 528 16.69 -8.18 7.76
N ASN A 529 17.79 -8.65 7.18
CA ASN A 529 19.11 -8.05 7.40
C ASN A 529 19.16 -6.60 6.89
N LYS A 530 18.48 -6.29 5.78
CA LYS A 530 18.39 -4.93 5.25
C LYS A 530 17.64 -4.00 6.22
N ALA A 531 16.55 -4.45 6.83
CA ALA A 531 15.86 -3.69 7.87
C ALA A 531 16.76 -3.41 9.08
N ILE A 532 17.59 -4.39 9.49
CA ILE A 532 18.58 -4.19 10.56
C ILE A 532 19.66 -3.19 10.14
N GLN A 533 20.15 -3.26 8.90
CA GLN A 533 21.10 -2.29 8.38
C GLN A 533 20.52 -0.87 8.42
N ARG A 534 19.28 -0.67 7.98
CA ARG A 534 18.60 0.63 8.01
C ARG A 534 18.42 1.14 9.45
N PHE A 535 18.11 0.26 10.39
CA PHE A 535 18.04 0.58 11.81
C PHE A 535 19.40 1.05 12.36
N ASP A 536 20.49 0.33 12.07
CA ASP A 536 21.84 0.72 12.48
C ASP A 536 22.28 2.05 11.85
N GLN A 537 21.98 2.26 10.56
CA GLN A 537 22.21 3.54 9.86
C GLN A 537 21.49 4.71 10.53
N LEU A 538 20.21 4.54 10.86
CA LEU A 538 19.42 5.55 11.58
C LEU A 538 20.04 5.86 12.94
N LYS A 539 20.38 4.82 13.73
CA LYS A 539 20.98 5.00 15.06
C LYS A 539 22.30 5.78 15.00
N ASN A 540 23.17 5.43 14.04
CA ASN A 540 24.42 6.14 13.83
C ASN A 540 24.20 7.58 13.39
N LYS A 541 23.22 7.83 12.51
CA LYS A 541 22.87 9.18 12.06
C LYS A 541 22.36 10.05 13.19
N LEU A 542 21.47 9.51 14.05
CA LEU A 542 20.95 10.22 15.20
C LEU A 542 22.06 10.59 16.20
N ALA A 543 23.02 9.68 16.45
CA ALA A 543 24.15 9.97 17.33
C ALA A 543 25.03 11.11 16.77
N ALA A 544 25.43 11.01 15.49
CA ALA A 544 26.27 12.02 14.84
C ALA A 544 25.56 13.38 14.73
N ASP A 545 24.26 13.39 14.44
CA ASP A 545 23.51 14.64 14.34
C ASP A 545 23.22 15.25 15.72
N ARG A 546 23.04 14.45 16.77
CA ARG A 546 22.89 14.94 18.15
C ARG A 546 24.16 15.67 18.60
N GLU A 547 25.34 15.13 18.29
CA GLU A 547 26.62 15.81 18.53
C GLU A 547 26.71 17.12 17.75
N TYR A 548 26.31 17.11 16.47
CA TYR A 548 26.29 18.31 15.63
C TYR A 548 25.39 19.44 16.19
N PHE A 549 24.26 19.08 16.80
CA PHE A 549 23.30 20.06 17.34
C PHE A 549 23.60 20.48 18.79
N ALA A 550 24.63 19.94 19.44
CA ALA A 550 24.90 20.17 20.86
C ALA A 550 25.15 21.65 21.22
N ASP A 551 25.70 22.44 20.29
CA ASP A 551 25.98 23.87 20.44
C ASP A 551 24.97 24.78 19.69
N LYS A 552 23.94 24.19 19.08
CA LYS A 552 22.97 24.92 18.24
C LYS A 552 21.74 25.35 19.06
N PRO A 553 21.19 26.55 18.83
CA PRO A 553 20.06 27.04 19.62
C PRO A 553 18.80 26.19 19.44
N LEU A 554 17.91 26.24 20.42
CA LEU A 554 16.62 25.54 20.41
C LEU A 554 15.81 25.90 19.16
N GLY A 555 15.28 24.90 18.45
CA GLY A 555 14.49 25.07 17.22
C GLY A 555 15.32 25.26 15.95
N TYR A 556 16.66 25.29 16.04
CA TYR A 556 17.52 25.32 14.86
C TYR A 556 17.54 23.96 14.15
N VAL A 557 16.96 23.88 12.96
CA VAL A 557 17.06 22.67 12.11
C VAL A 557 17.95 22.92 10.90
N GLU A 558 18.60 21.87 10.43
CA GLU A 558 19.47 21.91 9.26
C GLU A 558 19.11 20.83 8.25
N LYS A 559 19.20 21.20 6.97
CA LYS A 559 18.93 20.31 5.86
C LYS A 559 19.95 19.18 5.83
N GLY A 560 19.49 17.93 5.67
CA GLY A 560 20.37 16.75 5.68
C GLY A 560 20.69 16.20 7.07
N LYS A 561 20.20 16.86 8.12
CA LYS A 561 20.40 16.51 9.53
C LYS A 561 19.06 16.21 10.18
N ILE A 562 19.07 15.34 11.19
CA ILE A 562 17.92 14.95 11.99
C ILE A 562 18.13 15.50 13.39
N ARG A 563 17.37 16.54 13.75
CA ARG A 563 17.41 17.09 15.10
C ARG A 563 16.52 16.27 16.03
N THR A 564 17.06 15.85 17.16
CA THR A 564 16.24 15.32 18.26
C THR A 564 15.62 16.50 19.00
N VAL A 565 14.29 16.53 19.11
CA VAL A 565 13.55 17.68 19.69
C VAL A 565 12.60 17.24 20.80
N SER A 566 12.46 18.07 21.85
CA SER A 566 11.39 17.90 22.84
C SER A 566 10.02 18.27 22.26
N ASP A 567 8.94 17.98 22.97
CA ASP A 567 7.59 18.37 22.54
C ASP A 567 7.43 19.90 22.50
N GLU A 568 8.00 20.62 23.48
CA GLU A 568 8.02 22.08 23.53
C GLU A 568 8.80 22.67 22.35
N GLU A 569 9.96 22.10 22.02
CA GLU A 569 10.76 22.52 20.88
C GLU A 569 10.05 22.21 19.55
N MET A 570 9.51 21.01 19.38
CA MET A 570 8.74 20.63 18.20
C MET A 570 7.56 21.57 17.95
N ASN A 571 6.87 21.99 19.02
CA ASN A 571 5.76 22.93 18.93
C ASN A 571 6.20 24.30 18.41
N GLN A 572 7.41 24.73 18.76
CA GLN A 572 7.99 26.00 18.33
C GLN A 572 8.54 25.99 16.91
N ILE A 573 8.82 24.82 16.31
CA ILE A 573 9.36 24.72 14.95
C ILE A 573 8.22 24.85 13.92
N PRO A 574 8.23 25.87 13.05
CA PRO A 574 7.20 26.06 12.04
C PRO A 574 7.06 24.91 11.03
N MET A 575 5.81 24.54 10.73
CA MET A 575 5.50 23.60 9.63
C MET A 575 5.83 24.27 8.29
N TYR A 576 5.27 25.45 8.03
CA TYR A 576 5.51 26.28 6.85
C TYR A 576 6.81 27.05 6.97
N GLY A 577 7.91 26.36 6.72
CA GLY A 577 9.22 26.99 6.83
C GLY A 577 10.32 25.98 7.03
N PHE A 578 10.59 25.71 8.30
CA PHE A 578 11.68 24.83 8.70
C PHE A 578 11.42 23.37 8.29
N LEU A 579 10.24 22.83 8.62
CA LEU A 579 9.92 21.43 8.31
C LEU A 579 9.47 21.24 6.85
N GLY A 580 8.53 22.07 6.39
CA GLY A 580 7.81 21.87 5.15
C GLY A 580 8.40 22.51 3.89
N SER A 581 9.34 23.48 3.98
CA SER A 581 9.90 24.09 2.76
C SER A 581 11.39 23.83 2.53
N GLY A 582 12.09 23.19 3.48
CA GLY A 582 13.47 22.70 3.31
C GLY A 582 14.46 23.73 2.76
N ASN A 583 14.14 25.02 2.83
CA ASN A 583 15.01 26.09 2.38
C ASN A 583 15.89 26.45 3.58
N PRO A 584 17.20 26.14 3.52
CA PRO A 584 18.12 26.43 4.61
C PRO A 584 18.12 27.91 4.95
N VAL A 585 18.47 28.22 6.19
CA VAL A 585 18.65 29.58 6.71
C VAL A 585 19.66 30.38 5.87
N ASN A 586 20.54 29.71 5.09
CA ASN A 586 21.67 30.30 4.37
C ASN A 586 21.56 30.27 2.83
N LYS A 587 20.35 30.19 2.24
CA LYS A 587 20.19 30.50 0.80
C LYS A 587 20.11 32.02 0.51
N VAL A 588 20.58 32.84 1.44
CA VAL A 588 21.13 34.16 1.09
C VAL A 588 22.56 33.86 0.68
N GLU A 589 22.83 33.84 -0.63
CA GLU A 589 24.14 34.00 -1.27
C GLU A 589 25.38 34.02 -0.35
N GLU A 590 25.71 32.91 0.32
CA GLU A 590 27.04 32.71 0.88
C GLU A 590 27.95 32.33 -0.30
N LEU A 591 28.34 33.36 -1.06
CA LEU A 591 29.55 33.36 -1.88
C LEU A 591 30.75 33.25 -0.94
N ASN A 592 30.99 32.07 -0.38
CA ASN A 592 32.27 31.76 0.24
C ASN A 592 33.22 31.36 -0.91
N ASN A 593 33.98 32.33 -1.42
CA ASN A 593 34.98 32.17 -2.50
C ASN A 593 34.46 31.67 -3.86
N GLY A 594 33.22 32.00 -4.25
CA GLY A 594 32.70 31.67 -5.59
C GLY A 594 32.43 30.18 -5.85
N LYS A 595 32.62 29.29 -4.86
CA LYS A 595 32.27 27.87 -4.98
C LYS A 595 30.86 27.62 -4.46
N LYS A 596 29.98 27.20 -5.36
CA LYS A 596 28.64 26.72 -5.06
C LYS A 596 28.75 25.43 -4.25
N ILE A 597 28.53 25.50 -2.93
CA ILE A 597 28.42 24.29 -2.10
C ILE A 597 27.08 23.63 -2.44
N GLU A 598 27.13 22.53 -3.19
CA GLU A 598 25.95 21.71 -3.43
C GLU A 598 25.63 20.90 -2.17
N TYR A 599 24.68 21.39 -1.39
CA TYR A 599 24.08 20.58 -0.33
C TYR A 599 23.28 19.44 -0.97
N THR A 600 23.84 18.23 -0.96
CA THR A 600 23.18 16.98 -1.32
C THR A 600 22.00 16.73 -0.38
N GLN A 601 20.82 17.22 -0.77
CA GLN A 601 19.57 16.75 -0.20
C GLN A 601 19.19 15.44 -0.88
N GLY A 602 18.52 14.56 -0.15
CA GLY A 602 17.53 13.70 -0.80
C GLY A 602 16.54 14.55 -1.61
N ARG A 603 15.89 13.97 -2.63
CA ARG A 603 14.98 14.73 -3.52
C ARG A 603 13.93 15.49 -2.68
N LYS A 604 13.81 16.81 -2.85
CA LYS A 604 12.87 17.68 -2.08
C LYS A 604 11.43 17.18 -2.09
N THR A 605 11.05 16.46 -3.14
CA THR A 605 9.74 15.82 -3.31
C THR A 605 9.48 14.67 -2.35
N LYS A 606 10.47 14.25 -1.54
CA LYS A 606 10.42 13.12 -0.61
C LYS A 606 10.56 13.56 0.86
N ASN A 607 10.08 14.76 1.20
CA ASN A 607 9.89 15.22 2.57
C ASN A 607 8.39 15.19 2.90
N LEU A 608 7.99 14.39 3.88
CA LEU A 608 6.58 14.19 4.22
C LEU A 608 5.93 15.44 4.85
N PHE A 609 6.69 16.23 5.60
CA PHE A 609 6.22 17.53 6.10
C PHE A 609 5.86 18.45 4.93
N THR A 610 6.68 18.49 3.88
CA THR A 610 6.38 19.26 2.66
C THR A 610 5.10 18.77 1.99
N ALA A 611 4.98 17.45 1.80
CA ALA A 611 3.81 16.87 1.13
C ALA A 611 2.49 17.17 1.86
N ILE A 612 2.50 17.15 3.20
CA ILE A 612 1.31 17.45 4.01
C ILE A 612 1.05 18.95 4.11
N ALA A 613 2.09 19.77 4.29
CA ALA A 613 1.97 21.22 4.27
C ALA A 613 1.37 21.73 2.95
N MET A 614 1.65 21.04 1.83
CA MET A 614 1.07 21.40 0.54
C MET A 614 -0.46 21.36 0.53
N PHE A 615 -1.12 20.55 1.35
CA PHE A 615 -2.59 20.50 1.36
C PHE A 615 -3.25 21.83 1.69
N GLY A 616 -2.64 22.61 2.60
CA GLY A 616 -3.11 23.94 2.95
C GLY A 616 -2.71 25.03 1.96
N ILE A 617 -1.86 24.75 0.97
CA ILE A 617 -1.40 25.77 0.00
C ILE A 617 -2.23 25.67 -1.28
N ASN A 618 -2.65 26.81 -1.82
CA ASN A 618 -3.36 26.89 -3.11
C ASN A 618 -4.58 25.95 -3.23
N ALA A 619 -5.23 25.63 -2.11
CA ALA A 619 -6.32 24.65 -2.06
C ALA A 619 -5.94 23.26 -2.63
N GLU A 620 -4.67 22.84 -2.54
CA GLU A 620 -4.21 21.56 -3.11
C GLU A 620 -4.91 20.34 -2.49
N GLY A 621 -5.27 20.43 -1.20
CA GLY A 621 -6.15 19.50 -0.51
C GLY A 621 -7.42 19.24 -1.33
N LEU A 622 -8.18 20.31 -1.56
CA LEU A 622 -9.43 20.28 -2.30
C LEU A 622 -9.25 19.96 -3.79
N ARG A 623 -8.23 20.52 -4.44
CA ARG A 623 -7.94 20.30 -5.86
C ARG A 623 -7.81 18.82 -6.16
N ALA A 624 -7.08 18.08 -5.32
CA ALA A 624 -6.93 16.65 -5.50
C ALA A 624 -8.23 15.89 -5.24
N SER A 625 -9.02 16.28 -4.25
CA SER A 625 -10.36 15.72 -4.05
C SER A 625 -11.26 15.90 -5.29
N ILE A 626 -11.26 17.07 -5.92
CA ILE A 626 -11.98 17.32 -7.20
C ILE A 626 -11.45 16.40 -8.30
N VAL A 627 -10.12 16.27 -8.42
CA VAL A 627 -9.50 15.34 -9.38
C VAL A 627 -9.97 13.91 -9.12
N ASN A 628 -10.01 13.44 -7.87
CA ASN A 628 -10.45 12.08 -7.56
C ASN A 628 -11.96 11.88 -7.77
N LEU A 629 -12.77 12.91 -7.55
CA LEU A 629 -14.18 12.91 -7.90
C LEU A 629 -14.38 12.74 -9.41
N HIS A 630 -13.56 13.40 -10.23
CA HIS A 630 -13.53 13.18 -11.69
C HIS A 630 -13.15 11.71 -12.03
N LYS A 631 -12.17 11.12 -11.36
CA LYS A 631 -11.84 9.70 -11.55
C LYS A 631 -13.03 8.80 -11.20
N SER A 632 -13.73 9.11 -10.11
CA SER A 632 -14.90 8.36 -9.68
C SER A 632 -16.08 8.49 -10.66
N LEU A 633 -16.28 9.67 -11.25
CA LEU A 633 -17.23 9.89 -12.36
C LEU A 633 -16.89 9.01 -13.57
N ASN A 634 -15.63 9.01 -14.01
CA ASN A 634 -15.17 8.16 -15.11
C ASN A 634 -15.40 6.66 -14.80
N LYS A 635 -15.18 6.25 -13.54
CA LYS A 635 -15.41 4.89 -13.09
C LYS A 635 -16.89 4.50 -13.11
N ASP A 636 -17.79 5.39 -12.67
CA ASP A 636 -19.23 5.12 -12.74
C ASP A 636 -19.69 4.96 -14.19
N CYS A 637 -19.22 5.82 -15.09
CA CYS A 637 -19.51 5.72 -16.51
C CYS A 637 -18.93 4.42 -17.13
N THR A 638 -17.70 4.07 -16.75
CA THR A 638 -17.07 2.79 -17.13
C THR A 638 -17.88 1.59 -16.66
N ASN A 639 -18.43 1.64 -15.44
CA ASN A 639 -19.28 0.57 -14.91
C ASN A 639 -20.56 0.42 -15.73
N VAL A 640 -21.20 1.52 -16.13
CA VAL A 640 -22.37 1.49 -17.04
C VAL A 640 -22.00 0.82 -18.36
N VAL A 641 -20.92 1.28 -19.02
CA VAL A 641 -20.49 0.72 -20.30
C VAL A 641 -20.16 -0.77 -20.19
N ARG A 642 -19.47 -1.18 -19.12
CA ARG A 642 -19.06 -2.58 -18.88
C ARG A 642 -20.25 -3.49 -18.55
N GLU A 643 -21.19 -3.03 -17.71
CA GLU A 643 -22.39 -3.82 -17.39
C GLU A 643 -23.34 -3.90 -18.59
N ASN A 644 -23.48 -2.84 -19.38
CA ASN A 644 -24.23 -2.86 -20.64
C ASN A 644 -23.64 -3.86 -21.65
N HIS A 645 -22.31 -3.90 -21.78
CA HIS A 645 -21.64 -4.91 -22.61
C HIS A 645 -21.91 -6.33 -22.09
N ALA A 646 -21.73 -6.56 -20.78
CA ALA A 646 -21.99 -7.86 -20.17
C ALA A 646 -23.47 -8.28 -20.28
N MET A 647 -24.41 -7.31 -20.30
CA MET A 647 -25.83 -7.56 -20.52
C MET A 647 -26.09 -8.24 -21.87
N ASN A 648 -25.37 -7.87 -22.93
CA ASN A 648 -25.51 -8.52 -24.24
C ASN A 648 -25.22 -10.03 -24.18
N LYS A 649 -24.14 -10.42 -23.47
CA LYS A 649 -23.79 -11.84 -23.24
C LYS A 649 -24.88 -12.56 -22.44
N ARG A 650 -25.43 -11.91 -21.41
CA ARG A 650 -26.52 -12.46 -20.58
C ARG A 650 -27.81 -12.64 -21.41
N ILE A 651 -28.18 -11.67 -22.24
CA ILE A 651 -29.33 -11.76 -23.15
C ILE A 651 -29.16 -12.95 -24.09
N ALA A 652 -28.00 -13.10 -24.74
CA ALA A 652 -27.73 -14.24 -25.63
C ALA A 652 -27.85 -15.60 -24.90
N GLN A 653 -27.36 -15.68 -23.66
CA GLN A 653 -27.51 -16.87 -22.80
C GLN A 653 -28.98 -17.12 -22.43
N MET A 654 -29.73 -16.08 -22.07
CA MET A 654 -31.15 -16.19 -21.76
C MET A 654 -31.96 -16.71 -22.95
N GLU A 655 -31.69 -16.19 -24.16
CA GLU A 655 -32.33 -16.65 -25.38
C GLU A 655 -31.99 -18.10 -25.72
N ALA A 656 -30.73 -18.51 -25.54
CA ALA A 656 -30.33 -19.90 -25.74
C ALA A 656 -31.09 -20.84 -24.80
N VAL A 657 -31.15 -20.51 -23.50
CA VAL A 657 -31.89 -21.33 -22.51
C VAL A 657 -33.40 -21.33 -22.76
N GLU A 658 -33.95 -20.23 -23.28
CA GLU A 658 -35.36 -20.17 -23.66
C GLU A 658 -35.64 -21.07 -24.87
N ARG A 659 -34.77 -21.10 -25.89
CA ARG A 659 -34.88 -22.04 -27.02
C ARG A 659 -34.80 -23.51 -26.59
N GLU A 660 -33.96 -23.82 -25.61
CA GLU A 660 -33.83 -25.16 -25.03
C GLU A 660 -35.04 -25.58 -24.16
N THR A 661 -35.98 -24.67 -23.90
CA THR A 661 -37.10 -24.94 -23.00
C THR A 661 -38.36 -25.37 -23.74
N TYR A 662 -38.86 -26.56 -23.38
CA TYR A 662 -40.22 -26.97 -23.71
C TYR A 662 -41.27 -26.11 -22.98
N LYS A 663 -42.15 -25.45 -23.74
CA LYS A 663 -43.13 -24.45 -23.27
C LYS A 663 -42.47 -23.28 -22.52
N GLY A 664 -41.75 -22.46 -23.27
CA GLY A 664 -41.11 -21.23 -22.78
C GLY A 664 -42.04 -20.30 -22.00
N SER A 665 -41.48 -19.42 -21.16
CA SER A 665 -42.25 -18.54 -20.28
C SER A 665 -42.42 -17.16 -20.92
N GLN A 666 -43.67 -16.73 -21.16
CA GLN A 666 -43.92 -15.41 -21.75
C GLN A 666 -43.30 -14.29 -20.90
N VAL A 667 -43.50 -14.32 -19.57
CA VAL A 667 -42.89 -13.37 -18.63
C VAL A 667 -41.36 -13.33 -18.73
N PHE A 668 -40.71 -14.47 -19.03
CA PHE A 668 -39.26 -14.50 -19.26
C PHE A 668 -38.87 -13.83 -20.59
N ARG A 669 -39.64 -14.07 -21.66
CA ARG A 669 -39.44 -13.42 -22.96
C ARG A 669 -39.66 -11.91 -22.88
N ASP A 670 -40.68 -11.46 -22.15
CA ASP A 670 -40.96 -10.05 -21.92
C ASP A 670 -39.82 -9.37 -21.15
N MET A 671 -39.29 -10.05 -20.13
CA MET A 671 -38.08 -9.61 -19.42
C MET A 671 -36.88 -9.50 -20.37
N VAL A 672 -36.60 -10.51 -21.20
CA VAL A 672 -35.51 -10.48 -22.18
C VAL A 672 -35.70 -9.35 -23.21
N ALA A 673 -36.92 -9.10 -23.66
CA ALA A 673 -37.22 -7.99 -24.58
C ALA A 673 -36.95 -6.63 -23.93
N SER A 674 -37.39 -6.43 -22.69
CA SER A 674 -37.12 -5.19 -21.93
C SER A 674 -35.62 -4.96 -21.72
N LEU A 675 -34.86 -6.02 -21.39
CA LEU A 675 -33.40 -5.97 -21.28
C LEU A 675 -32.72 -5.55 -22.61
N LYS A 676 -33.25 -5.98 -23.76
CA LYS A 676 -32.73 -5.54 -25.07
C LYS A 676 -33.01 -4.06 -25.31
N THR A 677 -34.21 -3.59 -24.96
CA THR A 677 -34.60 -2.18 -25.12
C THR A 677 -33.65 -1.27 -24.33
N SER A 678 -33.49 -1.52 -23.03
CA SER A 678 -32.58 -0.71 -22.19
C SER A 678 -31.13 -0.81 -22.64
N ARG A 679 -30.68 -2.01 -23.03
CA ARG A 679 -29.32 -2.20 -23.57
C ARG A 679 -29.07 -1.39 -24.83
N ASN A 680 -30.00 -1.44 -25.79
CA ASN A 680 -29.87 -0.70 -27.05
C ASN A 680 -29.98 0.80 -26.80
N PHE A 681 -30.89 1.24 -25.93
CA PHE A 681 -31.01 2.64 -25.54
C PHE A 681 -29.66 3.21 -25.06
N ILE A 682 -29.00 2.52 -24.13
CA ILE A 682 -27.69 2.94 -23.59
C ILE A 682 -26.62 2.90 -24.68
N LYS A 683 -26.59 1.86 -25.51
CA LYS A 683 -25.61 1.73 -26.61
C LYS A 683 -25.76 2.84 -27.66
N ASP A 684 -27.00 3.24 -27.94
CA ASP A 684 -27.33 4.24 -28.96
C ASP A 684 -27.11 5.68 -28.45
N GLN A 685 -26.83 5.86 -27.15
CA GLN A 685 -26.29 7.11 -26.63
C GLN A 685 -24.86 7.30 -27.17
N LYS A 686 -24.77 7.85 -28.38
CA LYS A 686 -23.49 8.23 -29.01
C LYS A 686 -22.78 9.37 -28.28
N LYS A 687 -23.50 10.09 -27.41
CA LYS A 687 -22.98 11.19 -26.61
C LYS A 687 -22.42 10.69 -25.30
N ILE A 688 -21.36 11.36 -24.84
CA ILE A 688 -20.81 11.16 -23.50
C ILE A 688 -21.82 11.71 -22.48
N TYR A 689 -22.22 10.89 -21.49
CA TYR A 689 -23.17 11.30 -20.44
C TYR A 689 -22.72 12.54 -19.64
N PHE A 690 -21.41 12.76 -19.52
CA PHE A 690 -20.85 13.96 -18.91
C PHE A 690 -19.57 14.40 -19.62
N LYS A 691 -19.29 15.70 -19.63
CA LYS A 691 -18.04 16.27 -20.15
C LYS A 691 -17.40 17.20 -19.12
N GLN A 692 -16.08 17.29 -19.17
CA GLN A 692 -15.34 18.33 -18.48
C GLN A 692 -15.18 19.50 -19.45
N GLU A 693 -15.62 20.68 -19.04
CA GLU A 693 -15.50 21.93 -19.80
C GLU A 693 -14.10 22.53 -19.61
N ASP A 694 -13.73 23.48 -20.46
CA ASP A 694 -12.39 24.13 -20.44
C ASP A 694 -12.09 24.86 -19.12
N ASN A 695 -13.12 25.35 -18.43
CA ASN A 695 -13.01 25.97 -17.11
C ASN A 695 -12.86 24.95 -15.96
N GLY A 696 -12.80 23.65 -16.29
CA GLY A 696 -12.69 22.55 -15.35
C GLY A 696 -14.01 22.08 -14.73
N ARG A 697 -15.13 22.78 -14.98
CA ARG A 697 -16.47 22.35 -14.54
C ARG A 697 -16.91 21.11 -15.28
N PHE A 698 -17.88 20.41 -14.70
CA PHE A 698 -18.50 19.25 -15.31
C PHE A 698 -19.92 19.60 -15.76
N SER A 699 -20.27 19.21 -16.98
CA SER A 699 -21.66 19.23 -17.44
C SER A 699 -22.14 17.79 -17.62
N MET A 700 -23.44 17.58 -17.43
CA MET A 700 -24.07 16.28 -17.63
C MET A 700 -25.29 16.44 -18.54
N ASP A 701 -25.48 15.50 -19.45
CA ASP A 701 -26.72 15.39 -20.22
C ASP A 701 -27.79 14.73 -19.33
N GLN A 702 -28.43 15.56 -18.50
CA GLN A 702 -29.41 15.11 -17.50
C GLN A 702 -30.61 14.42 -18.16
N GLU A 703 -31.00 14.85 -19.36
CA GLU A 703 -32.10 14.24 -20.11
C GLU A 703 -31.74 12.81 -20.51
N SER A 704 -30.57 12.61 -21.13
CA SER A 704 -30.09 11.28 -21.52
C SER A 704 -29.89 10.35 -20.31
N VAL A 705 -29.39 10.88 -19.18
CA VAL A 705 -29.23 10.11 -17.94
C VAL A 705 -30.58 9.71 -17.34
N ASN A 706 -31.55 10.62 -17.29
CA ASN A 706 -32.88 10.35 -16.76
C ASN A 706 -33.63 9.33 -17.63
N ALA A 707 -33.52 9.46 -18.95
CA ALA A 707 -34.07 8.50 -19.90
C ALA A 707 -33.43 7.11 -19.73
N ALA A 708 -32.11 7.03 -19.57
CA ALA A 708 -31.43 5.75 -19.30
C ALA A 708 -31.91 5.10 -17.99
N ILE A 709 -32.04 5.89 -16.91
CA ILE A 709 -32.57 5.41 -15.62
C ILE A 709 -34.01 4.89 -15.78
N LYS A 710 -34.84 5.58 -16.56
CA LYS A 710 -36.22 5.16 -16.83
C LYS A 710 -36.26 3.78 -17.50
N GLU A 711 -35.55 3.60 -18.60
CA GLU A 711 -35.48 2.33 -19.34
C GLU A 711 -34.93 1.19 -18.47
N LEU A 712 -33.94 1.48 -17.63
CA LEU A 712 -33.39 0.52 -16.67
C LEU A 712 -34.41 0.14 -15.58
N ASN A 713 -35.21 1.09 -15.08
CA ASN A 713 -36.26 0.79 -14.10
C ASN A 713 -37.38 -0.08 -14.69
N GLU A 714 -37.73 0.12 -15.95
CA GLU A 714 -38.67 -0.75 -16.68
C GLU A 714 -38.12 -2.18 -16.78
N SER A 715 -36.83 -2.31 -17.14
CA SER A 715 -36.13 -3.61 -17.16
C SER A 715 -36.03 -4.28 -15.79
N LEU A 716 -35.79 -3.47 -14.74
CA LEU A 716 -35.75 -3.93 -13.35
C LEU A 716 -37.13 -4.47 -12.91
N THR A 717 -38.20 -3.76 -13.28
CA THR A 717 -39.58 -4.17 -13.03
C THR A 717 -39.88 -5.49 -13.74
N ALA A 718 -39.47 -5.65 -15.00
CA ALA A 718 -39.63 -6.90 -15.73
C ALA A 718 -38.85 -8.07 -15.07
N CYS A 719 -37.64 -7.83 -14.59
CA CYS A 719 -36.87 -8.82 -13.82
C CYS A 719 -37.58 -9.22 -12.52
N ASN A 720 -38.10 -8.24 -11.77
CA ASN A 720 -38.85 -8.48 -10.54
C ASN A 720 -40.14 -9.27 -10.80
N ASN A 721 -40.87 -8.95 -11.87
CA ASN A 721 -42.06 -9.67 -12.27
C ASN A 721 -41.73 -11.14 -12.58
N TYR A 722 -40.69 -11.41 -13.38
CA TYR A 722 -40.26 -12.78 -13.65
C TYR A 722 -39.85 -13.53 -12.37
N LEU A 723 -38.98 -12.93 -11.55
CA LEU A 723 -38.49 -13.54 -10.30
C LEU A 723 -39.64 -13.79 -9.30
N GLY A 724 -40.64 -12.91 -9.24
CA GLY A 724 -41.83 -13.05 -8.41
C GLY A 724 -42.69 -14.26 -8.78
N THR A 725 -42.66 -14.71 -10.03
CA THR A 725 -43.33 -15.96 -10.45
C THR A 725 -42.61 -17.24 -9.98
N LYS A 726 -41.46 -17.12 -9.31
CA LYS A 726 -40.57 -18.24 -8.99
C LYS A 726 -40.44 -18.44 -7.48
N ASN A 727 -40.44 -19.69 -7.05
CA ASN A 727 -40.05 -20.06 -5.69
C ASN A 727 -38.54 -20.32 -5.66
N GLU A 728 -37.77 -19.36 -5.12
CA GLU A 728 -36.30 -19.43 -5.08
C GLU A 728 -35.79 -20.70 -4.37
N ALA A 729 -36.35 -21.05 -3.21
CA ALA A 729 -35.95 -22.24 -2.46
C ALA A 729 -36.14 -23.54 -3.27
N LYS A 730 -37.24 -23.63 -4.03
CA LYS A 730 -37.50 -24.78 -4.92
C LYS A 730 -36.55 -24.81 -6.12
N ILE A 731 -36.23 -23.65 -6.69
CA ILE A 731 -35.33 -23.58 -7.85
C ILE A 731 -33.88 -23.85 -7.47
N MET A 732 -33.41 -23.33 -6.33
CA MET A 732 -32.04 -23.54 -5.86
C MET A 732 -31.76 -25.01 -5.50
N LYS A 733 -32.79 -25.83 -5.27
CA LYS A 733 -32.69 -27.29 -5.11
C LYS A 733 -32.60 -28.05 -6.45
N LYS A 734 -32.86 -27.41 -7.59
CA LYS A 734 -32.77 -28.06 -8.90
C LYS A 734 -31.31 -28.19 -9.36
N SER A 735 -31.07 -29.09 -10.30
CA SER A 735 -29.77 -29.20 -10.97
C SER A 735 -29.37 -27.85 -11.58
N LYS A 736 -28.07 -27.50 -11.45
CA LYS A 736 -27.47 -26.31 -12.07
C LYS A 736 -27.58 -26.32 -13.60
N SER A 737 -27.71 -27.50 -14.20
CA SER A 737 -27.93 -27.65 -15.65
C SER A 737 -29.38 -27.47 -16.08
N SER A 738 -30.35 -27.44 -15.15
CA SER A 738 -31.76 -27.31 -15.51
C SER A 738 -32.08 -25.91 -16.03
N ASN A 739 -32.93 -25.82 -17.06
CA ASN A 739 -33.31 -24.54 -17.66
C ASN A 739 -34.02 -23.61 -16.67
N ALA A 740 -34.73 -24.16 -15.69
CA ALA A 740 -35.35 -23.39 -14.61
C ALA A 740 -34.30 -22.72 -13.72
N TYR A 741 -33.24 -23.45 -13.33
CA TYR A 741 -32.13 -22.89 -12.56
C TYR A 741 -31.37 -21.83 -13.36
N LYS A 742 -30.98 -22.16 -14.61
CA LYS A 742 -30.25 -21.25 -15.49
C LYS A 742 -31.01 -19.93 -15.69
N ARG A 743 -32.30 -19.96 -16.03
CA ARG A 743 -33.11 -18.75 -16.23
C ARG A 743 -33.27 -17.92 -14.96
N PHE A 744 -33.52 -18.57 -13.82
CA PHE A 744 -33.60 -17.87 -12.54
C PHE A 744 -32.28 -17.17 -12.19
N LYS A 745 -31.15 -17.88 -12.36
CA LYS A 745 -29.82 -17.34 -12.08
C LYS A 745 -29.47 -16.17 -13.00
N LEU A 746 -29.69 -16.33 -14.31
CA LEU A 746 -29.49 -15.26 -15.29
C LEU A 746 -30.36 -14.03 -15.00
N ALA A 747 -31.63 -14.21 -14.64
CA ALA A 747 -32.53 -13.11 -14.29
C ALA A 747 -32.07 -12.38 -13.01
N LYS A 748 -31.62 -13.12 -11.99
CA LYS A 748 -31.06 -12.55 -10.76
C LYS A 748 -29.78 -11.76 -11.05
N ASP A 749 -28.91 -12.29 -11.89
CA ASP A 749 -27.67 -11.64 -12.28
C ASP A 749 -27.91 -10.38 -13.13
N ALA A 750 -28.91 -10.40 -14.03
CA ALA A 750 -29.34 -9.23 -14.80
C ALA A 750 -29.96 -8.14 -13.92
N LYS A 751 -30.84 -8.51 -12.97
CA LYS A 751 -31.37 -7.61 -11.95
C LYS A 751 -30.25 -6.89 -11.20
N THR A 752 -29.28 -7.65 -10.67
CA THR A 752 -28.15 -7.06 -9.93
C THR A 752 -27.29 -6.16 -10.82
N ALA A 753 -27.12 -6.46 -12.10
CA ALA A 753 -26.41 -5.59 -13.04
C ALA A 753 -27.16 -4.26 -13.25
N ILE A 754 -28.47 -4.31 -13.49
CA ILE A 754 -29.32 -3.12 -13.66
C ILE A 754 -29.28 -2.23 -12.41
N GLU A 755 -29.41 -2.82 -11.22
CA GLU A 755 -29.33 -2.07 -9.95
C GLU A 755 -28.00 -1.32 -9.81
N LYS A 756 -26.89 -1.91 -10.28
CA LYS A 756 -25.57 -1.22 -10.31
C LYS A 756 -25.54 -0.10 -11.33
N GLU A 757 -26.11 -0.29 -12.53
CA GLU A 757 -26.17 0.75 -13.57
C GLU A 757 -27.01 1.95 -13.12
N ILE A 758 -28.19 1.72 -12.56
CA ILE A 758 -29.06 2.77 -11.99
C ILE A 758 -28.31 3.53 -10.89
N LYS A 759 -27.61 2.82 -10.00
CA LYS A 759 -26.80 3.42 -8.94
C LYS A 759 -25.65 4.26 -9.51
N ALA A 760 -24.98 3.80 -10.56
CA ALA A 760 -23.91 4.53 -11.22
C ALA A 760 -24.43 5.81 -11.88
N PHE A 761 -25.52 5.75 -12.65
CA PHE A 761 -26.17 6.93 -13.24
C PHE A 761 -26.60 7.95 -12.18
N SER A 762 -27.28 7.50 -11.13
CA SER A 762 -27.70 8.36 -10.02
C SER A 762 -26.51 8.96 -9.27
N GLY A 763 -25.40 8.22 -9.17
CA GLY A 763 -24.15 8.68 -8.57
C GLY A 763 -23.47 9.77 -9.41
N MET A 764 -23.52 9.67 -10.74
CA MET A 764 -22.90 10.65 -11.63
C MET A 764 -23.48 12.06 -11.46
N ALA A 765 -24.81 12.21 -11.43
CA ALA A 765 -25.47 13.51 -11.23
C ALA A 765 -24.99 14.19 -9.95
N LYS A 766 -25.07 13.47 -8.82
CA LYS A 766 -24.66 13.97 -7.50
C LYS A 766 -23.19 14.38 -7.47
N LYS A 767 -22.32 13.61 -8.13
CA LYS A 767 -20.88 13.88 -8.20
C LYS A 767 -20.55 15.08 -9.09
N VAL A 768 -21.30 15.30 -10.18
CA VAL A 768 -21.16 16.50 -11.02
C VAL A 768 -21.52 17.76 -10.23
N ASP A 769 -22.66 17.75 -9.54
CA ASP A 769 -23.09 18.88 -8.70
C ASP A 769 -22.07 19.16 -7.60
N LEU A 770 -21.62 18.11 -6.91
CA LEU A 770 -20.61 18.20 -5.85
C LEU A 770 -19.27 18.76 -6.39
N ALA A 771 -18.82 18.29 -7.55
CA ALA A 771 -17.58 18.75 -8.17
C ALA A 771 -17.64 20.24 -8.48
N ASN A 772 -18.75 20.69 -9.08
CA ASN A 772 -18.96 22.09 -9.45
C ASN A 772 -19.02 22.99 -8.21
N GLY A 773 -19.72 22.58 -7.15
CA GLY A 773 -19.74 23.32 -5.89
C GLY A 773 -18.35 23.51 -5.27
N TYR A 774 -17.49 22.47 -5.35
CA TYR A 774 -16.12 22.58 -4.85
C TYR A 774 -15.17 23.34 -5.77
N ILE A 775 -15.41 23.35 -7.09
CA ILE A 775 -14.64 24.19 -8.01
C ILE A 775 -14.80 25.67 -7.64
N ASP A 776 -16.02 26.10 -7.31
CA ASP A 776 -16.31 27.46 -6.88
C ASP A 776 -15.61 27.79 -5.55
N LYS A 777 -15.68 26.87 -4.57
CA LYS A 777 -15.02 27.01 -3.25
C LYS A 777 -13.48 27.01 -3.34
N LYS A 778 -12.89 26.33 -4.33
CA LYS A 778 -11.43 26.22 -4.49
C LYS A 778 -10.76 27.58 -4.66
N ASP A 779 -11.37 28.49 -5.42
CA ASP A 779 -10.78 29.80 -5.67
C ASP A 779 -10.83 30.71 -4.43
N GLU A 780 -11.89 30.61 -3.63
CA GLU A 780 -12.00 31.24 -2.31
C GLU A 780 -10.88 30.77 -1.36
N ILE A 781 -10.74 29.44 -1.19
CA ILE A 781 -9.71 28.86 -0.33
C ILE A 781 -8.32 29.22 -0.81
N LYS A 782 -8.09 29.27 -2.13
CA LYS A 782 -6.80 29.63 -2.70
C LYS A 782 -6.37 31.04 -2.30
N ALA A 783 -7.29 32.00 -2.31
CA ALA A 783 -7.01 33.37 -1.88
C ALA A 783 -6.67 33.45 -0.38
N VAL A 784 -7.49 32.82 0.47
CA VAL A 784 -7.25 32.75 1.93
C VAL A 784 -5.91 32.06 2.22
N SER A 785 -5.67 30.92 1.59
CA SER A 785 -4.45 30.12 1.76
C SER A 785 -3.21 30.92 1.41
N LYS A 786 -3.25 31.73 0.36
CA LYS A 786 -2.12 32.56 -0.07
C LYS A 786 -1.79 33.63 0.98
N ALA A 787 -2.79 34.33 1.48
CA ALA A 787 -2.61 35.36 2.52
C ALA A 787 -2.06 34.77 3.83
N GLU A 788 -2.61 33.64 4.27
CA GLU A 788 -2.12 32.94 5.47
C GLU A 788 -0.68 32.43 5.30
N GLN A 789 -0.36 31.84 4.14
CA GLN A 789 0.99 31.37 3.84
C GLN A 789 2.01 32.51 3.93
N ASP A 790 1.71 33.67 3.34
CA ASP A 790 2.62 34.82 3.36
C ASP A 790 2.85 35.35 4.79
N LYS A 791 1.82 35.35 5.63
CA LYS A 791 1.92 35.68 7.06
C LYS A 791 2.82 34.69 7.81
N LEU A 792 2.61 33.39 7.65
CA LEU A 792 3.39 32.35 8.31
C LEU A 792 4.86 32.35 7.85
N LEU A 793 5.12 32.64 6.58
CA LEU A 793 6.48 32.80 6.06
C LEU A 793 7.18 34.02 6.66
N LEU A 794 6.47 35.13 6.89
CA LEU A 794 7.02 36.30 7.57
C LEU A 794 7.37 35.98 9.04
N GLU A 795 6.49 35.29 9.76
CA GLU A 795 6.73 34.83 11.13
C GLU A 795 7.94 33.89 11.19
N THR A 796 8.02 32.93 10.27
CA THR A 796 9.18 32.04 10.11
C THR A 796 10.47 32.81 9.89
N ARG A 797 10.47 33.87 9.06
CA ARG A 797 11.66 34.73 8.85
C ARG A 797 12.09 35.43 10.14
N LYS A 798 11.14 35.89 10.96
CA LYS A 798 11.44 36.49 12.27
C LYS A 798 12.07 35.46 13.22
N ILE A 799 11.51 34.25 13.29
CA ILE A 799 12.06 33.14 14.07
C ILE A 799 13.49 32.82 13.61
N ARG A 800 13.72 32.71 12.29
CA ARG A 800 15.07 32.48 11.72
C ARG A 800 16.08 33.54 12.14
N ARG A 801 15.71 34.83 12.06
CA ARG A 801 16.60 35.93 12.47
C ARG A 801 16.96 35.82 13.96
N ARG A 802 15.98 35.54 14.81
CA ARG A 802 16.20 35.34 16.26
C ARG A 802 17.17 34.17 16.53
N LEU A 803 16.93 33.01 15.91
CA LEU A 803 17.80 31.84 16.07
C LEU A 803 19.22 32.09 15.57
N ARG A 804 19.38 32.80 14.45
CA ARG A 804 20.69 33.20 13.92
C ARG A 804 21.44 34.09 14.91
N ASN A 805 20.76 35.10 15.47
CA ASN A 805 21.38 36.00 16.43
C ASN A 805 21.80 35.27 17.72
N GLN A 806 20.97 34.35 18.22
CA GLN A 806 21.32 33.48 19.36
C GLN A 806 22.53 32.60 19.06
N PHE A 807 22.61 32.03 17.85
CA PHE A 807 23.75 31.23 17.44
C PHE A 807 25.06 32.06 17.40
N ILE A 808 25.02 33.26 16.82
CA ILE A 808 26.19 34.17 16.79
C ILE A 808 26.62 34.55 18.21
N GLN A 809 25.66 34.86 19.09
CA GLN A 809 25.95 35.20 20.48
C GLN A 809 26.61 34.02 21.23
N ASN A 810 26.13 32.80 21.04
CA ASN A 810 26.73 31.60 21.64
C ASN A 810 28.17 31.35 21.14
N GLN A 811 28.44 31.60 19.85
CA GLN A 811 29.78 31.46 19.29
C GLN A 811 30.74 32.50 19.87
N ASN A 812 30.32 33.76 19.99
CA ASN A 812 31.14 34.82 20.58
C ASN A 812 31.47 34.55 22.05
N ASN A 813 30.49 34.10 22.84
CA ASN A 813 30.71 33.76 24.24
C ASN A 813 31.68 32.58 24.43
N ASN A 814 31.73 31.63 23.50
CA ASN A 814 32.67 30.52 23.57
C ASN A 814 34.11 30.93 23.19
N ILE A 815 34.29 32.01 22.43
CA ILE A 815 35.62 32.55 22.09
C ILE A 815 36.23 33.30 23.28
N GLU A 816 35.42 34.06 24.05
CA GLU A 816 35.90 34.83 25.21
C GLU A 816 36.28 33.96 26.43
N VAL A 817 35.85 32.69 26.47
CA VAL A 817 36.09 31.77 27.61
C VAL A 817 37.23 30.78 27.35
N GLN A 818 38.03 30.95 26.28
CA GLN A 818 39.34 30.29 26.22
C GLN A 818 40.36 31.15 26.99
N PRO A 819 40.68 30.85 28.27
CA PRO A 819 41.74 31.57 28.97
C PRO A 819 43.02 31.41 28.17
N ASP A 820 43.75 32.52 28.00
CA ASP A 820 45.07 32.57 27.37
C ASP A 820 45.88 31.35 27.82
N LYS A 821 46.04 30.37 26.92
CA LYS A 821 47.05 29.35 27.09
C LYS A 821 48.36 30.12 27.05
N ALA A 822 48.96 30.29 28.24
CA ALA A 822 50.26 30.91 28.39
C ALA A 822 51.20 30.38 27.29
N PRO A 823 51.95 31.26 26.61
CA PRO A 823 52.85 30.83 25.55
C PRO A 823 53.81 29.79 26.12
N VAL A 824 53.79 28.59 25.53
CA VAL A 824 54.76 27.54 25.85
C VAL A 824 56.13 28.09 25.43
N LYS A 825 56.97 28.37 26.43
CA LYS A 825 58.38 28.73 26.26
C LYS A 825 59.21 27.52 25.88
#